data_AF-A0A2P6NV86-F1
#
_entry.id   AF-A0A2P6NV86-F1
#
_cell.length_a   1.000
_cell.length_b   1.000
_cell.length_c   1.000
_cell.angle_alpha   90.00
_cell.angle_beta   90.00
_cell.angle_gamma   90.00
#
_symmetry.space_group_name_H-M   'P 1'
#
loop_
_entity.id
_entity.type
_entity.pdbx_description
1 polymer ?
#
loop_
_entity_poly.entity_id
_entity_poly.type
_entity_poly.pdbx_seq_one_letter_code
_entity_poly.pdbx_strand_id
1 'polypeptide(L)'
;MRNIILFLAVLACAAALRHESVAVLVKDEQHLQHLTKVVHARKRVEGSLEMEIVVTPKEKETLELHNFQLASIPPVVPETSIRTKRDVNSDDIAPHDYHDNNAIQSFFAELHKQYPDIASEAYSIGKSVQGQDIWAIDISENVEKKGKLEPEFKYVANMHGDETTGRELVLSFAHQLCSEYSKNNSRFVNFLQTTHISLVPTMNPDGFKLSQRENFRGIDLNRNFDDHFKKRQTAMQPEVEVMTRWIKSRHFVLSANFHGGAVVANYPWDGLSNGQFSQGNPSPCPDDDLFKNLASVYSENNSDMKNNHEFKDGITNGAAWYTLYGGMQDWNYVNADCFEITLEVSDNKYPPKNELAHYWELNKESMLSFAEQVHRGFKGVTTDAAGKPVAARVTVSGIDKDVRSRNGEYYRLLMPGTYSVTARSNGYPDLVQSVEVKEGQVARLDFVFGAENQTSQYSLRNVESSSAIDLGVQVFPNPDAESRFPYTVIVFGIFVVVAVIIFLVRNDRAKRFVSRHRETFAMFRRIDVFRQSLPRRLSTDTASENLTYRALFSVYKQTAALPPENAFSMAIDLSQLTEQQKGYAAVVGAILFFGSFAAAVPLKSRRVVKANVDPVVFQVYYSISIFLSSWIVLAWAHDEFRFTYYGFISAACWVPASILSIFAINHLGMSVAVGVWAGVTIVVSFIWGAFLDGVQSPRYSYSGIAVLVVGVLLLSLSSSEFVANLGKKKKDQNSTVYTPAYSPIHETSPLLHGEDKPKAINVDGSRGSYNDEPALPIGEPKKNSTIGFICAVLLGAMNGSMLVPMRGAPKDIVITFVISFSIGVLAITPVCALAYFLFRRQRPVWHVRVALVPGLLTGLIWSIGNGFSIYATTYLGLKLGFPLTQLALVVSGLWGIIVFREVTALASLVWWFVSLLVVGGGVALMVLATI
;
A
#
# COMPACT_ATOMS: atom_id res chain seq x y z
N MET A 1 31.31 1.99 -24.92
CA MET A 1 32.32 2.02 -23.84
C MET A 1 32.74 3.43 -23.43
N ARG A 2 33.13 4.33 -24.35
CA ARG A 2 33.58 5.70 -24.00
C ARG A 2 32.54 6.52 -23.20
N ASN A 3 31.25 6.41 -23.54
CA ASN A 3 30.17 7.12 -22.83
C ASN A 3 29.81 6.48 -21.48
N ILE A 4 30.12 5.19 -21.27
CA ILE A 4 29.89 4.49 -20.00
C ILE A 4 31.02 4.82 -19.01
N ILE A 5 32.26 4.92 -19.51
CA ILE A 5 33.40 5.41 -18.72
C ILE A 5 33.23 6.89 -18.40
N LEU A 6 32.71 7.71 -19.33
CA LEU A 6 32.38 9.12 -19.08
C LEU A 6 31.27 9.26 -18.02
N PHE A 7 30.25 8.41 -18.05
CA PHE A 7 29.16 8.41 -17.07
C PHE A 7 29.61 7.95 -15.68
N LEU A 8 30.47 6.93 -15.59
CA LEU A 8 31.07 6.48 -14.32
C LEU A 8 32.10 7.48 -13.76
N ALA A 9 32.85 8.18 -14.64
CA ALA A 9 33.76 9.25 -14.23
C ALA A 9 33.00 10.51 -13.75
N VAL A 10 31.86 10.84 -14.37
CA VAL A 10 30.99 11.93 -13.92
C VAL A 10 30.33 11.61 -12.56
N LEU A 11 29.94 10.35 -12.33
CA LEU A 11 29.45 9.88 -11.02
C LEU A 11 30.54 9.90 -9.93
N ALA A 12 31.79 9.62 -10.28
CA ALA A 12 32.92 9.72 -9.36
C ALA A 12 33.34 11.17 -9.07
N CYS A 13 33.25 12.09 -10.04
CA CYS A 13 33.53 13.52 -9.85
C CYS A 13 32.39 14.26 -9.12
N ALA A 14 31.13 13.84 -9.26
CA ALA A 14 29.99 14.45 -8.57
C ALA A 14 30.01 14.24 -7.04
N ALA A 15 30.78 13.28 -6.53
CA ALA A 15 30.98 13.06 -5.11
C ALA A 15 32.05 13.97 -4.47
N ALA A 16 32.68 14.88 -5.22
CA ALA A 16 33.86 15.65 -4.76
C ALA A 16 33.77 17.19 -4.90
N LEU A 17 32.64 17.77 -5.31
CA LEU A 17 32.53 19.23 -5.50
C LEU A 17 31.90 19.91 -4.27
N ARG A 18 32.67 20.77 -3.60
CA ARG A 18 32.20 21.68 -2.53
C ARG A 18 31.49 22.89 -3.17
N HIS A 19 30.32 23.25 -2.65
CA HIS A 19 29.58 24.46 -3.03
C HIS A 19 29.79 25.56 -1.99
N GLU A 20 29.86 26.83 -2.41
CA GLU A 20 30.00 28.00 -1.53
C GLU A 20 28.79 28.95 -1.70
N SER A 21 28.31 29.53 -0.59
CA SER A 21 27.30 30.60 -0.60
C SER A 21 27.98 31.96 -0.75
N VAL A 22 27.54 32.77 -1.72
CA VAL A 22 28.13 34.07 -2.05
C VAL A 22 27.01 35.09 -2.28
N ALA A 23 27.17 36.32 -1.77
CA ALA A 23 26.25 37.42 -2.07
C ALA A 23 26.71 38.17 -3.34
N VAL A 24 25.76 38.47 -4.23
CA VAL A 24 26.01 39.21 -5.49
C VAL A 24 25.18 40.48 -5.52
N LEU A 25 25.86 41.59 -5.80
CA LEU A 25 25.22 42.90 -5.89
C LEU A 25 24.63 43.12 -7.29
N VAL A 26 23.30 43.29 -7.37
CA VAL A 26 22.59 43.47 -8.65
C VAL A 26 22.15 44.92 -8.78
N LYS A 27 22.74 45.65 -9.74
CA LYS A 27 22.57 47.11 -9.86
C LYS A 27 21.28 47.54 -10.57
N ASP A 28 20.79 46.74 -11.52
CA ASP A 28 19.59 47.02 -12.32
C ASP A 28 18.99 45.74 -12.93
N GLU A 29 17.85 45.87 -13.58
CA GLU A 29 17.07 44.76 -14.14
C GLU A 29 17.74 44.10 -15.38
N GLN A 30 18.57 44.84 -16.13
CA GLN A 30 19.41 44.26 -17.19
C GLN A 30 20.54 43.41 -16.58
N HIS A 31 21.11 43.86 -15.46
CA HIS A 31 22.15 43.14 -14.73
C HIS A 31 21.61 41.82 -14.14
N LEU A 32 20.34 41.80 -13.72
CA LEU A 32 19.64 40.59 -13.26
C LEU A 32 19.39 39.58 -14.38
N GLN A 33 18.99 40.06 -15.56
CA GLN A 33 18.80 39.21 -16.76
C GLN A 33 20.13 38.63 -17.27
N HIS A 34 21.23 39.37 -17.08
CA HIS A 34 22.57 38.85 -17.38
C HIS A 34 22.98 37.77 -16.37
N LEU A 35 22.77 38.00 -15.07
CA LEU A 35 23.08 37.04 -14.00
C LEU A 35 22.32 35.71 -14.17
N THR A 36 21.03 35.76 -14.52
CA THR A 36 20.20 34.56 -14.75
C THR A 36 20.58 33.74 -15.97
N LYS A 37 21.32 34.32 -16.92
CA LYS A 37 21.92 33.58 -18.04
C LYS A 37 23.21 32.85 -17.63
N VAL A 38 23.90 33.35 -16.61
CA VAL A 38 25.17 32.78 -16.13
C VAL A 38 24.94 31.76 -15.00
N VAL A 39 23.90 31.93 -14.17
CA VAL A 39 23.59 31.05 -13.03
C VAL A 39 22.09 30.89 -12.83
N HIS A 40 21.64 29.69 -12.41
CA HIS A 40 20.23 29.44 -12.05
C HIS A 40 19.87 30.11 -10.70
N ALA A 41 19.42 31.36 -10.73
CA ALA A 41 19.07 32.10 -9.51
C ALA A 41 17.74 31.64 -8.88
N ARG A 42 17.68 31.59 -7.55
CA ARG A 42 16.45 31.40 -6.75
C ARG A 42 16.27 32.53 -5.74
N LYS A 43 15.01 32.96 -5.62
CA LYS A 43 14.35 33.83 -4.62
C LYS A 43 14.97 35.22 -4.39
N ARG A 44 14.15 36.25 -4.67
CA ARG A 44 14.42 37.66 -4.34
C ARG A 44 14.13 37.91 -2.86
N VAL A 45 15.02 38.58 -2.15
CA VAL A 45 14.73 39.18 -0.84
C VAL A 45 13.98 40.48 -1.11
N GLU A 46 12.75 40.62 -0.61
CA GLU A 46 11.98 41.86 -0.79
C GLU A 46 12.61 42.99 0.03
N GLY A 47 13.11 44.02 -0.67
CA GLY A 47 13.53 45.28 -0.06
C GLY A 47 15.02 45.65 -0.18
N SER A 48 15.90 44.83 -0.78
CA SER A 48 17.32 45.18 -1.01
C SER A 48 17.83 44.81 -2.42
N LEU A 49 18.91 45.47 -2.87
CA LEU A 49 19.58 45.25 -4.17
C LEU A 49 20.61 44.09 -4.15
N GLU A 50 20.65 43.32 -3.07
CA GLU A 50 21.60 42.22 -2.85
C GLU A 50 20.89 40.87 -2.96
N MET A 51 21.50 39.92 -3.67
CA MET A 51 20.95 38.58 -3.88
C MET A 51 21.95 37.52 -3.43
N GLU A 52 21.53 36.62 -2.54
CA GLU A 52 22.34 35.47 -2.13
C GLU A 52 22.19 34.33 -3.14
N ILE A 53 23.32 33.81 -3.62
CA ILE A 53 23.35 32.66 -4.55
C ILE A 53 24.37 31.62 -4.09
N VAL A 54 24.07 30.35 -4.34
CA VAL A 54 24.98 29.23 -4.08
C VAL A 54 25.65 28.88 -5.40
N VAL A 55 26.98 28.94 -5.45
CA VAL A 55 27.76 28.79 -6.69
C VAL A 55 28.83 27.71 -6.53
N THR A 56 29.13 27.01 -7.62
CA THR A 56 30.34 26.17 -7.70
C THR A 56 31.60 27.05 -7.85
N PRO A 57 32.81 26.55 -7.51
CA PRO A 57 34.04 27.30 -7.72
C PRO A 57 34.23 27.79 -9.17
N LYS A 58 33.76 27.02 -10.14
CA LYS A 58 33.84 27.36 -11.57
C LYS A 58 32.81 28.41 -12.01
N GLU A 59 31.61 28.39 -11.42
CA GLU A 59 30.61 29.44 -11.64
C GLU A 59 31.02 30.75 -10.96
N LYS A 60 31.65 30.68 -9.78
CA LYS A 60 32.23 31.84 -9.08
C LYS A 60 33.29 32.55 -9.93
N GLU A 61 34.25 31.79 -10.49
CA GLU A 61 35.27 32.32 -11.40
C GLU A 61 34.64 32.94 -12.67
N THR A 62 33.57 32.31 -13.18
CA THR A 62 32.83 32.83 -14.35
C THR A 62 32.09 34.13 -14.02
N LEU A 63 31.56 34.29 -12.81
CA LEU A 63 30.90 35.51 -12.35
C LEU A 63 31.88 36.67 -12.16
N GLU A 64 33.06 36.38 -11.60
CA GLU A 64 34.15 37.35 -11.47
C GLU A 64 34.65 37.81 -12.86
N LEU A 65 34.75 36.89 -13.83
CA LEU A 65 35.09 37.19 -15.23
C LEU A 65 34.03 38.04 -15.95
N HIS A 66 32.77 37.99 -15.52
CA HIS A 66 31.68 38.83 -16.04
C HIS A 66 31.46 40.10 -15.19
N ASN A 67 32.45 40.50 -14.37
CA ASN A 67 32.46 41.71 -13.55
C ASN A 67 31.37 41.80 -12.47
N PHE A 68 30.85 40.68 -11.98
CA PHE A 68 29.97 40.68 -10.80
C PHE A 68 30.80 40.83 -9.51
N GLN A 69 30.40 41.75 -8.63
CA GLN A 69 31.02 41.90 -7.32
C GLN A 69 30.47 40.84 -6.35
N LEU A 70 31.37 40.01 -5.82
CA LEU A 70 31.08 38.90 -4.94
C LEU A 70 31.51 39.21 -3.50
N ALA A 71 30.61 39.09 -2.53
CA ALA A 71 30.92 39.18 -1.12
C ALA A 71 30.76 37.80 -0.44
N SER A 72 31.80 37.35 0.27
CA SER A 72 31.75 36.10 1.04
C SER A 72 30.90 36.27 2.30
N ILE A 73 29.89 35.44 2.48
CA ILE A 73 29.04 35.44 3.67
C ILE A 73 29.74 34.61 4.77
N PRO A 74 30.17 35.20 5.90
CA PRO A 74 30.75 34.43 6.99
C PRO A 74 29.70 33.50 7.64
N PRO A 75 30.09 32.33 8.15
CA PRO A 75 29.17 31.43 8.83
C PRO A 75 28.57 32.11 10.07
N VAL A 76 27.24 32.08 10.18
CA VAL A 76 26.52 32.63 11.33
C VAL A 76 26.89 31.83 12.58
N VAL A 77 27.74 32.41 13.41
CA VAL A 77 27.97 31.98 14.79
C VAL A 77 26.80 32.49 15.61
N PRO A 78 26.14 31.68 16.47
CA PRO A 78 25.09 32.19 17.34
C PRO A 78 25.73 33.16 18.35
N GLU A 79 25.51 34.46 18.16
CA GLU A 79 25.91 35.47 19.14
C GLU A 79 24.98 35.41 20.35
N THR A 80 25.54 34.96 21.47
CA THR A 80 25.06 35.25 22.81
C THR A 80 25.06 36.75 23.06
N SER A 81 23.89 37.39 23.19
CA SER A 81 23.76 38.70 23.81
C SER A 81 22.83 38.65 25.02
N ILE A 82 23.43 38.94 26.18
CA ILE A 82 22.83 38.98 27.51
C ILE A 82 22.07 40.29 27.74
N ARG A 83 20.78 40.19 28.16
CA ARG A 83 19.99 41.06 29.09
C ARG A 83 18.52 41.13 28.62
N THR A 84 17.49 40.95 29.44
CA THR A 84 17.34 41.16 30.89
C THR A 84 16.31 40.19 31.46
N LYS A 85 16.52 39.76 32.70
CA LYS A 85 15.51 39.14 33.55
C LYS A 85 14.21 39.96 33.57
N ARG A 86 13.14 39.38 33.07
CA ARG A 86 11.83 39.46 33.72
C ARG A 86 11.41 38.04 34.01
N ASP A 87 11.44 37.71 35.29
CA ASP A 87 10.70 36.58 35.83
C ASP A 87 9.22 36.78 35.49
N VAL A 88 8.71 35.95 34.59
CA VAL A 88 7.31 35.52 34.63
C VAL A 88 7.37 34.00 34.60
N ASN A 89 7.09 33.41 35.74
CA ASN A 89 6.82 31.98 35.89
C ASN A 89 5.78 31.57 34.84
N SER A 90 6.22 30.83 33.84
CA SER A 90 5.37 29.89 33.14
C SER A 90 5.90 28.50 33.44
N ASP A 91 5.32 27.87 34.46
CA ASP A 91 5.16 26.41 34.45
C ASP A 91 4.18 26.09 33.31
N ASP A 92 4.62 26.36 32.07
CA ASP A 92 3.85 26.29 30.83
C ASP A 92 3.28 24.88 30.72
N ILE A 93 1.95 24.80 30.68
CA ILE A 93 1.17 23.57 30.55
C ILE A 93 1.68 22.84 29.29
N ALA A 94 2.58 21.88 29.50
CA ALA A 94 3.27 21.23 28.40
C ALA A 94 2.24 20.45 27.58
N PRO A 95 2.15 20.65 26.25
CA PRO A 95 1.14 20.00 25.40
C PRO A 95 1.22 18.46 25.32
N HIS A 96 1.98 17.78 26.20
CA HIS A 96 2.23 16.34 26.17
C HIS A 96 2.32 15.72 27.58
N ASP A 97 1.52 16.20 28.53
CA ASP A 97 1.24 15.49 29.80
C ASP A 97 -0.25 15.12 29.91
N TYR A 98 -0.61 14.25 30.85
CA TYR A 98 -2.01 13.92 31.09
C TYR A 98 -2.72 15.01 31.89
N HIS A 99 -3.82 15.53 31.35
CA HIS A 99 -4.59 16.59 31.99
C HIS A 99 -5.80 16.00 32.71
N ASP A 100 -5.89 16.16 34.03
CA ASP A 100 -7.15 15.91 34.74
C ASP A 100 -8.24 16.94 34.37
N ASN A 101 -9.45 16.78 34.89
CA ASN A 101 -10.57 17.63 34.46
C ASN A 101 -10.39 19.12 34.86
N ASN A 102 -9.68 19.39 35.95
CA ASN A 102 -9.37 20.75 36.40
C ASN A 102 -8.24 21.36 35.55
N ALA A 103 -7.27 20.54 35.15
CA ALA A 103 -6.20 20.92 34.25
C ALA A 103 -6.74 21.25 32.85
N ILE A 104 -7.76 20.53 32.35
CA ILE A 104 -8.47 20.89 31.10
C ILE A 104 -9.12 22.27 31.22
N GLN A 105 -9.84 22.53 32.30
CA GLN A 105 -10.46 23.83 32.52
C GLN A 105 -9.40 24.95 32.53
N SER A 106 -8.30 24.73 33.27
CA SER A 106 -7.18 25.68 33.36
C SER A 106 -6.52 25.90 32.00
N PHE A 107 -6.33 24.84 31.22
CA PHE A 107 -5.77 24.90 29.87
C PHE A 107 -6.64 25.74 28.93
N PHE A 108 -7.95 25.51 28.91
CA PHE A 108 -8.87 26.32 28.09
C PHE A 108 -8.98 27.77 28.58
N ALA A 109 -8.97 28.01 29.89
CA ALA A 109 -8.95 29.36 30.43
C ALA A 109 -7.68 30.13 30.03
N GLU A 110 -6.52 29.48 30.05
CA GLU A 110 -5.26 30.08 29.60
C GLU A 110 -5.25 30.28 28.08
N LEU A 111 -5.80 29.34 27.31
CA LEU A 111 -5.92 29.49 25.84
C LEU A 111 -6.82 30.67 25.48
N HIS A 112 -7.96 30.83 26.14
CA HIS A 112 -8.84 32.00 25.98
C HIS A 112 -8.10 33.30 26.34
N LYS A 113 -7.40 33.32 27.48
CA LYS A 113 -6.65 34.49 27.92
C LYS A 113 -5.54 34.89 26.93
N GLN A 114 -4.90 33.93 26.28
CA GLN A 114 -3.87 34.19 25.26
C GLN A 114 -4.46 34.59 23.91
N TYR A 115 -5.63 34.06 23.55
CA TYR A 115 -6.25 34.24 22.24
C TYR A 115 -7.74 34.62 22.35
N PRO A 116 -8.10 35.72 23.04
CA PRO A 116 -9.48 36.01 23.42
C PRO A 116 -10.40 36.30 22.22
N ASP A 117 -9.84 36.76 21.10
CA ASP A 117 -10.62 37.09 19.89
C ASP A 117 -11.11 35.84 19.14
N ILE A 118 -10.39 34.71 19.28
CA ILE A 118 -10.64 33.50 18.48
C ILE A 118 -10.99 32.25 19.29
N ALA A 119 -10.78 32.28 20.61
CA ALA A 119 -11.10 31.17 21.50
C ALA A 119 -12.11 31.65 22.55
N SER A 120 -13.19 30.90 22.77
CA SER A 120 -14.18 31.23 23.78
C SER A 120 -13.65 31.01 25.19
N GLU A 121 -14.31 31.58 26.20
CA GLU A 121 -14.16 31.08 27.57
C GLU A 121 -14.51 29.59 27.63
N ALA A 122 -13.85 28.85 28.52
CA ALA A 122 -14.17 27.46 28.78
C ALA A 122 -15.61 27.35 29.33
N TYR A 123 -16.46 26.53 28.72
CA TYR A 123 -17.83 26.35 29.15
C TYR A 123 -18.16 24.87 29.39
N SER A 124 -19.04 24.62 30.34
CA SER A 124 -19.53 23.26 30.63
C SER A 124 -20.77 22.98 29.79
N ILE A 125 -20.79 21.87 29.06
CA ILE A 125 -22.01 21.42 28.35
C ILE A 125 -23.00 20.73 29.31
N GLY A 126 -22.53 20.36 30.50
CA GLY A 126 -23.28 19.70 31.56
C GLY A 126 -22.36 18.88 32.47
N LYS A 127 -22.95 18.04 33.33
CA LYS A 127 -22.20 17.32 34.37
C LYS A 127 -22.29 15.81 34.22
N SER A 128 -21.22 15.12 34.61
CA SER A 128 -21.16 13.66 34.77
C SER A 128 -21.99 13.17 35.96
N VAL A 129 -22.07 11.85 36.16
CA VAL A 129 -22.70 11.25 37.34
C VAL A 129 -22.09 11.76 38.66
N GLN A 130 -20.78 11.95 38.74
CA GLN A 130 -20.10 12.51 39.93
C GLN A 130 -20.08 14.05 39.96
N GLY A 131 -20.87 14.71 39.10
CA GLY A 131 -20.98 16.17 39.10
C GLY A 131 -19.78 16.89 38.48
N GLN A 132 -18.89 16.18 37.79
CA GLN A 132 -17.75 16.79 37.08
C GLN A 132 -18.26 17.48 35.82
N ASP A 133 -17.77 18.69 35.56
CA ASP A 133 -18.11 19.41 34.33
C ASP A 133 -17.52 18.71 33.11
N ILE A 134 -18.31 18.63 32.04
CA ILE A 134 -17.87 18.21 30.71
C ILE A 134 -17.51 19.49 29.96
N TRP A 135 -16.22 19.81 29.96
CA TRP A 135 -15.70 21.06 29.41
C TRP A 135 -15.64 21.05 27.88
N ALA A 136 -15.97 22.20 27.30
CA ALA A 136 -15.86 22.49 25.89
C ALA A 136 -15.21 23.87 25.67
N ILE A 137 -14.64 24.06 24.49
CA ILE A 137 -14.19 25.35 23.99
C ILE A 137 -14.62 25.52 22.53
N ASP A 138 -14.99 26.74 22.15
CA ASP A 138 -15.26 27.11 20.77
C ASP A 138 -14.07 27.92 20.21
N ILE A 139 -13.69 27.64 18.96
CA ILE A 139 -12.61 28.32 18.24
C ILE A 139 -13.10 28.71 16.84
N SER A 140 -13.02 30.00 16.50
CA SER A 140 -13.44 30.60 15.22
C SER A 140 -12.82 32.00 15.12
N GLU A 141 -12.77 32.63 13.93
CA GLU A 141 -12.47 34.07 13.85
C GLU A 141 -13.48 34.92 14.65
N ASN A 142 -14.72 34.43 14.84
CA ASN A 142 -15.71 35.07 15.69
C ASN A 142 -16.51 34.05 16.52
N VAL A 143 -16.10 33.88 17.78
CA VAL A 143 -16.74 32.95 18.72
C VAL A 143 -18.07 33.48 19.28
N GLU A 144 -18.27 34.80 19.34
CA GLU A 144 -19.50 35.40 19.88
C GLU A 144 -20.69 35.26 18.93
N LYS A 145 -20.42 35.36 17.62
CA LYS A 145 -21.46 35.33 16.60
C LYS A 145 -20.99 34.57 15.37
N LYS A 146 -21.54 33.37 15.24
CA LYS A 146 -21.48 32.55 14.04
C LYS A 146 -21.89 33.34 12.79
N GLY A 147 -21.03 33.33 11.78
CA GLY A 147 -21.26 33.88 10.46
C GLY A 147 -22.38 33.16 9.71
N LYS A 148 -23.00 33.87 8.79
CA LYS A 148 -24.03 33.30 7.91
C LYS A 148 -23.38 32.20 7.06
N LEU A 149 -23.95 31.00 7.09
CA LEU A 149 -23.43 29.83 6.33
C LEU A 149 -22.02 29.39 6.72
N GLU A 150 -21.59 29.71 7.93
CA GLU A 150 -20.41 29.15 8.55
C GLU A 150 -20.75 27.74 9.08
N PRO A 151 -20.21 26.63 8.54
CA PRO A 151 -20.51 25.33 9.11
C PRO A 151 -19.92 25.17 10.52
N GLU A 152 -20.62 24.40 11.36
CA GLU A 152 -20.10 24.00 12.67
C GLU A 152 -19.47 22.61 12.60
N PHE A 153 -18.28 22.48 13.16
CA PHE A 153 -17.50 21.24 13.25
C PHE A 153 -17.27 20.88 14.72
N LYS A 154 -17.24 19.58 15.06
CA LYS A 154 -16.87 19.16 16.42
C LYS A 154 -15.96 17.93 16.51
N TYR A 155 -15.06 17.96 17.49
CA TYR A 155 -14.38 16.76 18.00
C TYR A 155 -14.80 16.46 19.43
N VAL A 156 -15.06 15.17 19.69
CA VAL A 156 -15.35 14.63 21.03
C VAL A 156 -14.35 13.52 21.33
N ALA A 157 -13.88 13.40 22.57
CA ALA A 157 -12.94 12.35 22.94
C ALA A 157 -13.24 11.76 24.32
N ASN A 158 -12.56 10.64 24.62
CA ASN A 158 -12.51 10.03 25.95
C ASN A 158 -13.92 9.76 26.51
N MET A 159 -14.82 9.24 25.66
CA MET A 159 -16.12 8.71 26.09
C MET A 159 -15.98 7.37 26.82
N HIS A 160 -14.92 6.62 26.50
CA HIS A 160 -14.38 5.61 27.40
C HIS A 160 -13.24 6.23 28.18
N GLY A 161 -13.31 6.15 29.52
CA GLY A 161 -12.38 6.87 30.39
C GLY A 161 -10.94 6.38 30.30
N ASP A 162 -10.72 5.10 30.04
CA ASP A 162 -9.41 4.46 29.87
C ASP A 162 -8.77 4.68 28.50
N GLU A 163 -9.48 5.29 27.55
CA GLU A 163 -9.02 5.60 26.18
C GLU A 163 -8.57 7.06 26.10
N THR A 164 -7.32 7.32 26.52
CA THR A 164 -6.85 8.65 26.91
C THR A 164 -6.16 9.44 25.80
N THR A 165 -5.68 8.79 24.74
CA THR A 165 -4.94 9.47 23.66
C THR A 165 -5.77 10.58 23.00
N GLY A 166 -7.04 10.31 22.69
CA GLY A 166 -7.93 11.31 22.08
C GLY A 166 -8.12 12.57 22.93
N ARG A 167 -8.14 12.43 24.26
CA ARG A 167 -8.27 13.53 25.22
C ARG A 167 -7.17 14.58 24.99
N GLU A 168 -5.93 14.11 24.95
CA GLU A 168 -4.76 14.98 24.82
C GLU A 168 -4.58 15.51 23.38
N LEU A 169 -5.00 14.73 22.37
CA LEU A 169 -5.01 15.18 20.97
C LEU A 169 -5.95 16.38 20.77
N VAL A 170 -7.14 16.36 21.37
CA VAL A 170 -8.11 17.46 21.27
C VAL A 170 -7.57 18.75 21.91
N LEU A 171 -6.90 18.66 23.05
CA LEU A 171 -6.24 19.81 23.68
C LEU A 171 -5.09 20.35 22.81
N SER A 172 -4.26 19.45 22.27
CA SER A 172 -3.16 19.81 21.38
C SER A 172 -3.65 20.49 20.10
N PHE A 173 -4.77 20.02 19.55
CA PHE A 173 -5.41 20.61 18.37
C PHE A 173 -5.98 22.00 18.67
N ALA A 174 -6.62 22.20 19.82
CA ALA A 174 -7.09 23.52 20.26
C ALA A 174 -5.92 24.54 20.29
N HIS A 175 -4.80 24.14 20.91
CA HIS A 175 -3.61 24.99 20.94
C HIS A 175 -3.00 25.22 19.54
N GLN A 176 -2.96 24.21 18.67
CA GLN A 176 -2.43 24.37 17.31
C GLN A 176 -3.26 25.37 16.50
N LEU A 177 -4.60 25.29 16.57
CA LEU A 177 -5.48 26.22 15.87
C LEU A 177 -5.17 27.67 16.24
N CYS A 178 -5.12 27.98 17.54
CA CYS A 178 -4.86 29.35 18.01
C CYS A 178 -3.42 29.82 17.74
N SER A 179 -2.44 28.95 18.00
CA SER A 179 -1.02 29.31 17.86
C SER A 179 -0.60 29.48 16.40
N GLU A 180 -1.13 28.71 15.45
CA GLU A 180 -0.84 28.89 14.03
C GLU A 180 -1.63 30.05 13.43
N TYR A 181 -2.84 30.34 13.92
CA TYR A 181 -3.58 31.54 13.53
C TYR A 181 -2.84 32.81 13.92
N SER A 182 -2.35 32.92 15.17
CA SER A 182 -1.58 34.08 15.65
C SER A 182 -0.25 34.29 14.92
N LYS A 183 0.32 33.22 14.33
CA LYS A 183 1.49 33.28 13.44
C LYS A 183 1.14 33.67 11.99
N ASN A 184 -0.13 33.99 11.69
CA ASN A 184 -0.64 34.28 10.36
C ASN A 184 -0.42 33.13 9.34
N ASN A 185 -0.51 31.87 9.79
CA ASN A 185 -0.47 30.73 8.88
C ASN A 185 -1.75 30.71 8.02
N SER A 186 -1.62 30.94 6.71
CA SER A 186 -2.76 31.15 5.81
C SER A 186 -3.78 30.01 5.80
N ARG A 187 -3.34 28.75 6.01
CA ARG A 187 -4.25 27.60 6.07
C ARG A 187 -5.18 27.70 7.29
N PHE A 188 -4.61 28.00 8.45
CA PHE A 188 -5.35 28.12 9.72
C PHE A 188 -6.21 29.38 9.76
N VAL A 189 -5.70 30.51 9.26
CA VAL A 189 -6.49 31.74 9.10
C VAL A 189 -7.71 31.47 8.25
N ASN A 190 -7.55 30.96 7.02
CA ASN A 190 -8.68 30.68 6.14
C ASN A 190 -9.68 29.69 6.75
N PHE A 191 -9.18 28.69 7.51
CA PHE A 191 -10.04 27.70 8.15
C PHE A 191 -10.88 28.30 9.28
N LEU A 192 -10.29 29.10 10.18
CA LEU A 192 -11.02 29.75 11.29
C LEU A 192 -11.93 30.90 10.83
N GLN A 193 -11.64 31.56 9.71
CA GLN A 193 -12.53 32.56 9.09
C GLN A 193 -13.83 31.97 8.53
N THR A 194 -13.82 30.66 8.26
CA THR A 194 -14.91 30.00 7.55
C THR A 194 -15.57 28.90 8.36
N THR A 195 -15.09 28.59 9.57
CA THR A 195 -15.52 27.42 10.34
C THR A 195 -15.63 27.75 11.82
N HIS A 196 -16.74 27.30 12.41
CA HIS A 196 -16.93 27.37 13.85
C HIS A 196 -16.64 25.99 14.46
N ILE A 197 -15.57 25.88 15.26
CA ILE A 197 -15.05 24.61 15.77
C ILE A 197 -15.38 24.48 17.25
N SER A 198 -15.98 23.36 17.66
CA SER A 198 -16.22 23.05 19.07
C SER A 198 -15.48 21.78 19.50
N LEU A 199 -14.76 21.85 20.62
CA LEU A 199 -13.88 20.77 21.08
C LEU A 199 -14.24 20.29 22.48
N VAL A 200 -14.48 18.99 22.64
CA VAL A 200 -14.78 18.33 23.93
C VAL A 200 -13.73 17.24 24.20
N PRO A 201 -12.69 17.51 25.00
CA PRO A 201 -11.61 16.55 25.23
C PRO A 201 -12.04 15.33 26.04
N THR A 202 -13.10 15.44 26.85
CA THR A 202 -13.55 14.34 27.71
C THR A 202 -15.05 14.31 27.89
N MET A 203 -15.73 13.34 27.28
CA MET A 203 -17.13 13.06 27.56
C MET A 203 -17.33 12.28 28.88
N ASN A 204 -16.35 11.47 29.30
CA ASN A 204 -16.44 10.64 30.51
C ASN A 204 -15.33 10.98 31.53
N PRO A 205 -15.38 12.17 32.16
CA PRO A 205 -14.36 12.58 33.13
C PRO A 205 -14.30 11.66 34.37
N ASP A 206 -15.42 11.05 34.76
CA ASP A 206 -15.49 10.11 35.88
C ASP A 206 -14.72 8.82 35.57
N GLY A 207 -14.94 8.25 34.39
CA GLY A 207 -14.23 7.06 33.92
C GLY A 207 -12.74 7.31 33.82
N PHE A 208 -12.32 8.48 33.30
CA PHE A 208 -10.91 8.85 33.20
C PHE A 208 -10.22 8.87 34.57
N LYS A 209 -10.85 9.54 35.55
CA LYS A 209 -10.34 9.61 36.93
C LYS A 209 -10.17 8.22 37.55
N LEU A 210 -11.04 7.28 37.19
CA LEU A 210 -11.01 5.89 37.64
C LEU A 210 -10.17 4.96 36.75
N SER A 211 -9.61 5.48 35.65
CA SER A 211 -8.90 4.68 34.62
C SER A 211 -9.72 3.48 34.13
N GLN A 212 -11.02 3.69 33.93
CA GLN A 212 -11.98 2.67 33.49
C GLN A 212 -12.71 3.11 32.23
N ARG A 213 -13.16 2.12 31.44
CA ARG A 213 -13.92 2.34 30.22
C ARG A 213 -15.28 2.97 30.50
N GLU A 214 -16.06 2.38 31.39
CA GLU A 214 -17.43 2.76 31.67
C GLU A 214 -17.55 4.08 32.43
N ASN A 215 -18.73 4.70 32.44
CA ASN A 215 -19.00 5.82 33.35
C ASN A 215 -19.01 5.36 34.81
N PHE A 216 -19.20 6.29 35.76
CA PHE A 216 -19.21 5.97 37.19
C PHE A 216 -20.18 4.84 37.59
N ARG A 217 -21.27 4.62 36.84
CA ARG A 217 -22.28 3.58 37.11
C ARG A 217 -21.99 2.24 36.44
N GLY A 218 -20.81 2.08 35.82
CA GLY A 218 -20.47 0.86 35.08
C GLY A 218 -21.25 0.70 33.77
N ILE A 219 -21.72 1.80 33.17
CA ILE A 219 -22.41 1.79 31.87
C ILE A 219 -21.45 2.25 30.77
N ASP A 220 -21.36 1.46 29.70
CA ASP A 220 -20.66 1.85 28.45
C ASP A 220 -21.47 2.95 27.75
N LEU A 221 -20.92 4.17 27.69
CA LEU A 221 -21.57 5.33 27.08
C LEU A 221 -21.79 5.14 25.57
N ASN A 222 -20.91 4.39 24.89
CA ASN A 222 -21.03 4.07 23.47
C ASN A 222 -21.93 2.85 23.21
N ARG A 223 -22.79 2.49 24.18
CA ARG A 223 -23.93 1.55 24.05
C ARG A 223 -25.22 2.14 24.61
N ASN A 224 -25.24 3.44 24.93
CA ASN A 224 -26.31 4.10 25.69
C ASN A 224 -27.05 5.21 24.91
N PHE A 225 -26.66 5.51 23.67
CA PHE A 225 -27.46 6.35 22.79
C PHE A 225 -28.70 5.61 22.27
N ASP A 226 -29.69 6.36 21.77
CA ASP A 226 -30.80 5.74 21.04
C ASP A 226 -30.30 5.16 19.71
N ASP A 227 -30.61 3.90 19.43
CA ASP A 227 -30.09 3.22 18.25
C ASP A 227 -31.09 3.24 17.10
N HIS A 228 -30.57 3.24 15.86
CA HIS A 228 -31.39 3.25 14.65
C HIS A 228 -32.19 1.95 14.46
N PHE A 229 -31.63 0.81 14.89
CA PHE A 229 -32.15 -0.52 14.64
C PHE A 229 -32.76 -1.17 15.89
N LYS A 230 -32.26 -0.85 17.08
CA LYS A 230 -32.67 -1.46 18.34
C LYS A 230 -33.12 -0.43 19.37
N LYS A 231 -33.99 -0.87 20.29
CA LYS A 231 -34.31 -0.05 21.46
C LYS A 231 -33.18 -0.16 22.49
N ARG A 232 -32.84 0.97 23.11
CA ARG A 232 -31.90 1.03 24.22
C ARG A 232 -32.37 0.16 25.39
N GLN A 233 -31.45 -0.60 25.97
CA GLN A 233 -31.73 -1.53 27.07
C GLN A 233 -31.61 -0.89 28.46
N THR A 234 -30.79 0.15 28.58
CA THR A 234 -30.50 0.83 29.86
C THR A 234 -31.09 2.24 29.88
N ALA A 235 -31.23 2.81 31.08
CA ALA A 235 -31.59 4.22 31.21
C ALA A 235 -30.48 5.11 30.62
N MET A 236 -30.87 6.21 29.99
CA MET A 236 -29.91 7.19 29.47
C MET A 236 -29.06 7.74 30.62
N GLN A 237 -27.75 7.78 30.44
CA GLN A 237 -26.81 8.31 31.42
C GLN A 237 -26.72 9.84 31.31
N PRO A 238 -26.39 10.56 32.41
CA PRO A 238 -26.25 12.02 32.39
C PRO A 238 -25.31 12.52 31.30
N GLU A 239 -24.20 11.83 31.07
CA GLU A 239 -23.22 12.19 30.03
C GLU A 239 -23.83 12.13 28.62
N VAL A 240 -24.62 11.08 28.33
CA VAL A 240 -25.32 10.91 27.04
C VAL A 240 -26.44 11.95 26.89
N GLU A 241 -27.20 12.21 27.95
CA GLU A 241 -28.28 13.20 27.92
C GLU A 241 -27.72 14.60 27.63
N VAL A 242 -26.63 14.97 28.31
CA VAL A 242 -25.92 16.22 28.09
C VAL A 242 -25.39 16.33 26.66
N MET A 243 -24.71 15.29 26.18
CA MET A 243 -24.14 15.27 24.84
C MET A 243 -25.22 15.40 23.76
N THR A 244 -26.30 14.62 23.86
CA THR A 244 -27.42 14.68 22.89
C THR A 244 -28.13 16.03 22.90
N ARG A 245 -28.26 16.67 24.07
CA ARG A 245 -28.84 18.02 24.19
C ARG A 245 -27.95 19.07 23.54
N TRP A 246 -26.65 19.02 23.79
CA TRP A 246 -25.66 19.94 23.22
C TRP A 246 -25.56 19.81 21.69
N ILE A 247 -25.54 18.58 21.17
CA ILE A 247 -25.54 18.32 19.73
C ILE A 247 -26.83 18.86 19.08
N LYS A 248 -27.98 18.70 19.75
CA LYS A 248 -29.27 19.21 19.24
C LYS A 248 -29.38 20.74 19.32
N SER A 249 -28.73 21.40 20.28
CA SER A 249 -28.78 22.87 20.39
C SER A 249 -27.99 23.59 19.29
N ARG A 250 -27.13 22.88 18.56
CA ARG A 250 -26.21 23.43 17.55
C ARG A 250 -26.43 22.78 16.19
N HIS A 251 -25.92 23.38 15.12
CA HIS A 251 -26.05 22.82 13.76
C HIS A 251 -24.74 22.21 13.27
N PHE A 252 -24.23 21.21 14.01
CA PHE A 252 -23.02 20.49 13.63
C PHE A 252 -23.18 19.76 12.30
N VAL A 253 -22.22 19.94 11.39
CA VAL A 253 -22.23 19.39 10.03
C VAL A 253 -21.35 18.14 9.94
N LEU A 254 -20.12 18.22 10.46
CA LEU A 254 -19.14 17.15 10.45
C LEU A 254 -18.53 16.96 11.85
N SER A 255 -18.17 15.72 12.17
CA SER A 255 -17.55 15.39 13.44
C SER A 255 -16.70 14.12 13.41
N ALA A 256 -15.82 13.97 14.40
CA ALA A 256 -15.38 12.65 14.81
C ALA A 256 -15.35 12.50 16.34
N ASN A 257 -15.47 11.25 16.79
CA ASN A 257 -15.25 10.87 18.18
C ASN A 257 -13.98 9.99 18.30
N PHE A 258 -13.11 10.29 19.27
CA PHE A 258 -11.84 9.60 19.46
C PHE A 258 -11.91 8.46 20.48
N HIS A 259 -11.27 7.35 20.13
CA HIS A 259 -11.17 6.11 20.87
C HIS A 259 -9.74 5.56 20.90
N GLY A 260 -9.52 4.53 21.72
CA GLY A 260 -8.27 3.78 21.79
C GLY A 260 -8.52 2.29 22.02
N GLY A 261 -7.54 1.48 21.63
CA GLY A 261 -7.60 0.01 21.61
C GLY A 261 -7.41 -0.58 20.21
N ALA A 262 -7.37 0.27 19.18
CA ALA A 262 -7.02 -0.06 17.80
C ALA A 262 -6.47 1.18 17.08
N VAL A 263 -6.06 1.02 15.82
CA VAL A 263 -5.64 2.13 14.95
C VAL A 263 -6.39 2.11 13.62
N VAL A 264 -7.59 2.69 13.56
CA VAL A 264 -8.49 2.68 12.39
C VAL A 264 -9.52 3.82 12.44
N ALA A 265 -9.89 4.34 11.26
CA ALA A 265 -11.06 5.20 11.11
C ALA A 265 -12.31 4.37 10.80
N ASN A 266 -13.16 4.20 11.81
CA ASN A 266 -14.44 3.51 11.76
C ASN A 266 -15.54 4.44 11.24
N TYR A 267 -16.42 3.95 10.36
CA TYR A 267 -17.52 4.73 9.80
C TYR A 267 -18.87 3.99 9.78
N PRO A 268 -20.01 4.71 9.73
CA PRO A 268 -21.35 4.13 9.79
C PRO A 268 -21.68 3.10 8.69
N TRP A 269 -22.63 2.20 8.93
CA TRP A 269 -23.30 1.96 10.22
C TRP A 269 -22.47 1.06 11.13
N ASP A 270 -22.59 1.28 12.44
CA ASP A 270 -22.08 0.39 13.48
C ASP A 270 -23.02 -0.81 13.72
N GLY A 271 -24.32 -0.62 13.53
CA GLY A 271 -25.36 -1.62 13.71
C GLY A 271 -25.77 -2.38 12.44
N LEU A 272 -26.46 -3.51 12.62
CA LEU A 272 -27.08 -4.29 11.54
C LEU A 272 -28.61 -4.24 11.63
N SER A 273 -29.27 -4.00 10.50
CA SER A 273 -30.74 -3.91 10.42
C SER A 273 -31.49 -5.20 10.75
N ASN A 274 -30.90 -6.37 10.46
CA ASN A 274 -31.53 -7.67 10.67
C ASN A 274 -31.12 -8.38 11.98
N GLY A 275 -30.24 -7.76 12.78
CA GLY A 275 -29.78 -8.33 14.05
C GLY A 275 -28.99 -9.63 13.95
N GLN A 276 -28.74 -10.18 12.76
CA GLN A 276 -27.96 -11.40 12.56
C GLN A 276 -26.48 -11.05 12.51
N PHE A 277 -25.71 -11.57 13.46
CA PHE A 277 -24.26 -11.38 13.47
C PHE A 277 -23.65 -11.93 12.18
N SER A 278 -23.01 -11.05 11.41
CA SER A 278 -22.26 -11.46 10.23
C SER A 278 -20.94 -10.70 10.19
N GLN A 279 -19.95 -11.19 10.94
CA GLN A 279 -18.60 -10.64 10.94
C GLN A 279 -18.06 -10.56 9.50
N GLY A 280 -17.53 -9.39 9.14
CA GLY A 280 -16.99 -9.13 7.79
C GLY A 280 -18.02 -8.67 6.75
N ASN A 281 -19.32 -8.60 7.07
CA ASN A 281 -20.31 -8.02 6.16
C ASN A 281 -20.56 -6.53 6.51
N PRO A 282 -20.36 -5.60 5.58
CA PRO A 282 -20.63 -4.19 5.81
C PRO A 282 -22.12 -3.88 5.92
N SER A 283 -22.43 -2.88 6.75
CA SER A 283 -23.74 -2.25 6.88
C SER A 283 -23.65 -0.84 6.30
N PRO A 284 -23.73 -0.67 4.96
CA PRO A 284 -23.55 0.63 4.33
C PRO A 284 -24.72 1.56 4.68
N CYS A 285 -24.42 2.81 4.94
CA CYS A 285 -25.42 3.86 5.08
C CYS A 285 -25.72 4.54 3.73
N PRO A 286 -26.79 5.36 3.62
CA PRO A 286 -27.12 6.06 2.38
C PRO A 286 -25.97 6.90 1.81
N ASP A 287 -25.09 7.41 2.68
CA ASP A 287 -23.90 8.21 2.32
C ASP A 287 -22.57 7.41 2.43
N ASP A 288 -22.60 6.09 2.22
CA ASP A 288 -21.44 5.19 2.43
C ASP A 288 -20.16 5.63 1.68
N ASP A 289 -20.27 6.07 0.42
CA ASP A 289 -19.12 6.55 -0.36
C ASP A 289 -18.49 7.81 0.23
N LEU A 290 -19.31 8.73 0.74
CA LEU A 290 -18.85 9.92 1.44
C LEU A 290 -18.13 9.53 2.74
N PHE A 291 -18.72 8.64 3.54
CA PHE A 291 -18.13 8.20 4.80
C PHE A 291 -16.81 7.45 4.62
N LYS A 292 -16.70 6.59 3.60
CA LYS A 292 -15.43 5.96 3.20
C LYS A 292 -14.38 7.00 2.85
N ASN A 293 -14.76 8.05 2.11
CA ASN A 293 -13.84 9.12 1.76
C ASN A 293 -13.42 9.94 2.99
N LEU A 294 -14.35 10.32 3.86
CA LEU A 294 -14.08 11.02 5.13
C LEU A 294 -13.12 10.22 6.03
N ALA A 295 -13.38 8.92 6.21
CA ALA A 295 -12.48 8.03 6.96
C ALA A 295 -11.10 7.91 6.28
N SER A 296 -11.05 7.87 4.94
CA SER A 296 -9.80 7.80 4.19
C SER A 296 -8.97 9.08 4.33
N VAL A 297 -9.59 10.26 4.36
CA VAL A 297 -8.89 11.55 4.54
C VAL A 297 -8.14 11.57 5.86
N TYR A 298 -8.77 11.10 6.95
CA TYR A 298 -8.09 10.99 8.23
C TYR A 298 -6.98 9.92 8.16
N SER A 299 -7.33 8.72 7.69
CA SER A 299 -6.41 7.59 7.66
C SER A 299 -5.16 7.87 6.84
N GLU A 300 -5.27 8.48 5.65
CA GLU A 300 -4.16 8.71 4.71
C GLU A 300 -3.07 9.63 5.25
N ASN A 301 -3.44 10.54 6.13
CA ASN A 301 -2.53 11.47 6.79
C ASN A 301 -1.96 10.92 8.10
N ASN A 302 -2.49 9.79 8.62
CA ASN A 302 -1.93 9.09 9.77
C ASN A 302 -1.14 7.87 9.28
N SER A 303 0.19 7.93 9.41
CA SER A 303 1.06 6.89 8.87
C SER A 303 0.80 5.52 9.46
N ASP A 304 0.41 5.41 10.73
CA ASP A 304 0.18 4.13 11.39
C ASP A 304 -1.18 3.56 11.01
N MET A 305 -2.19 4.42 10.98
CA MET A 305 -3.54 4.07 10.56
C MET A 305 -3.59 3.62 9.10
N LYS A 306 -3.07 4.41 8.14
CA LYS A 306 -3.09 4.03 6.71
C LYS A 306 -2.42 2.69 6.44
N ASN A 307 -1.41 2.41 7.24
CA ASN A 307 -0.55 1.25 7.14
C ASN A 307 -1.00 0.09 8.05
N ASN A 308 -2.15 0.23 8.71
CA ASN A 308 -2.72 -0.79 9.57
C ASN A 308 -2.88 -2.12 8.79
N HIS A 309 -2.50 -3.21 9.44
CA HIS A 309 -2.50 -4.56 8.88
C HIS A 309 -3.82 -5.31 9.09
N GLU A 310 -4.56 -4.94 10.13
CA GLU A 310 -5.89 -5.44 10.47
C GLU A 310 -6.96 -4.76 9.59
N PHE A 311 -6.90 -3.43 9.47
CA PHE A 311 -7.89 -2.64 8.73
C PHE A 311 -7.32 -2.17 7.39
N LYS A 312 -7.94 -2.61 6.29
CA LYS A 312 -7.50 -2.26 4.94
C LYS A 312 -7.60 -0.74 4.76
N ASP A 313 -6.49 -0.16 4.34
CA ASP A 313 -6.34 1.29 4.09
C ASP A 313 -6.64 2.15 5.33
N GLY A 314 -6.61 1.54 6.51
CA GLY A 314 -6.84 2.18 7.80
C GLY A 314 -8.27 2.64 8.05
N ILE A 315 -9.24 2.09 7.32
CA ILE A 315 -10.66 2.39 7.49
C ILE A 315 -11.47 1.11 7.67
N THR A 316 -12.63 1.20 8.33
CA THR A 316 -13.58 0.08 8.41
C THR A 316 -15.01 0.58 8.55
N ASN A 317 -15.97 -0.13 7.95
CA ASN A 317 -17.36 0.01 8.34
C ASN A 317 -17.54 -0.62 9.73
N GLY A 318 -18.30 0.02 10.61
CA GLY A 318 -18.43 -0.42 11.99
C GLY A 318 -18.99 -1.82 12.13
N ALA A 319 -20.15 -2.07 11.52
CA ALA A 319 -20.77 -3.39 11.55
C ALA A 319 -19.89 -4.50 10.94
N ALA A 320 -19.09 -4.17 9.92
CA ALA A 320 -18.14 -5.11 9.32
C ALA A 320 -17.02 -5.53 10.29
N TRP A 321 -16.57 -4.62 11.14
CA TRP A 321 -15.58 -4.90 12.18
C TRP A 321 -16.21 -5.71 13.31
N TYR A 322 -17.19 -5.13 13.99
CA TYR A 322 -18.06 -5.79 14.94
C TYR A 322 -19.35 -4.99 15.12
N THR A 323 -20.48 -5.69 15.28
CA THR A 323 -21.76 -5.00 15.42
C THR A 323 -21.85 -4.29 16.78
N LEU A 324 -22.20 -3.01 16.74
CA LEU A 324 -22.40 -2.15 17.89
C LEU A 324 -23.78 -1.49 17.77
N TYR A 325 -24.52 -1.43 18.87
CA TYR A 325 -25.80 -0.73 18.94
C TYR A 325 -25.77 0.31 20.05
N GLY A 326 -26.43 1.44 19.83
CA GLY A 326 -26.51 2.55 20.79
C GLY A 326 -25.25 3.39 20.86
N GLY A 327 -24.53 3.48 19.74
CA GLY A 327 -23.32 4.31 19.60
C GLY A 327 -23.63 5.77 19.26
N MET A 328 -22.70 6.66 19.60
CA MET A 328 -22.83 8.09 19.31
C MET A 328 -22.72 8.42 17.81
N GLN A 329 -21.88 7.66 17.09
CA GLN A 329 -21.60 7.84 15.67
C GLN A 329 -22.89 7.75 14.83
N ASP A 330 -23.61 6.63 14.94
CA ASP A 330 -24.86 6.41 14.21
C ASP A 330 -25.98 7.37 14.68
N TRP A 331 -25.99 7.72 15.98
CA TRP A 331 -26.97 8.66 16.54
C TRP A 331 -26.86 10.06 15.92
N ASN A 332 -25.63 10.57 15.72
CA ASN A 332 -25.39 11.87 15.08
C ASN A 332 -26.01 11.94 13.68
N TYR A 333 -25.74 10.93 12.86
CA TYR A 333 -26.17 10.90 11.47
C TYR A 333 -27.70 10.78 11.33
N VAL A 334 -28.35 10.02 12.21
CA VAL A 334 -29.82 9.86 12.23
C VAL A 334 -30.53 11.09 12.81
N ASN A 335 -30.04 11.60 13.95
CA ASN A 335 -30.83 12.52 14.78
C ASN A 335 -30.40 13.99 14.68
N ALA A 336 -29.19 14.28 14.23
CA ALA A 336 -28.62 15.63 14.30
C ALA A 336 -28.24 16.25 12.95
N ASP A 337 -28.30 15.49 11.86
CA ASP A 337 -27.79 15.89 10.53
C ASP A 337 -26.26 16.15 10.54
N CYS A 338 -25.57 15.56 11.52
CA CYS A 338 -24.12 15.62 11.69
C CYS A 338 -23.48 14.31 11.24
N PHE A 339 -22.48 14.39 10.37
CA PHE A 339 -21.76 13.24 9.85
C PHE A 339 -20.60 12.94 10.80
N GLU A 340 -20.71 11.89 11.61
CA GLU A 340 -19.68 11.53 12.58
C GLU A 340 -18.99 10.21 12.20
N ILE A 341 -17.65 10.17 12.35
CA ILE A 341 -16.86 8.93 12.30
C ILE A 341 -16.19 8.66 13.65
N THR A 342 -15.83 7.41 13.92
CA THR A 342 -15.08 7.01 15.11
C THR A 342 -13.61 6.80 14.75
N LEU A 343 -12.71 7.46 15.48
CA LEU A 343 -11.27 7.43 15.26
C LEU A 343 -10.57 6.66 16.37
N GLU A 344 -10.17 5.42 16.09
CA GLU A 344 -9.31 4.61 16.95
C GLU A 344 -7.85 5.02 16.66
N VAL A 345 -7.20 5.71 17.59
CA VAL A 345 -5.90 6.39 17.30
C VAL A 345 -4.69 5.78 18.01
N SER A 346 -4.88 4.78 18.85
CA SER A 346 -3.81 4.13 19.61
C SER A 346 -4.16 2.68 19.97
N ASP A 347 -3.20 1.76 19.81
CA ASP A 347 -3.38 0.36 20.26
C ASP A 347 -3.39 0.25 21.78
N ASN A 348 -2.52 1.01 22.46
CA ASN A 348 -2.54 1.14 23.91
C ASN A 348 -3.55 2.21 24.29
N LYS A 349 -4.63 1.81 24.99
CA LYS A 349 -5.68 2.73 25.45
C LYS A 349 -5.16 3.85 26.35
N TYR A 350 -4.17 3.52 27.18
CA TYR A 350 -3.56 4.44 28.14
C TYR A 350 -2.03 4.40 28.00
N PRO A 351 -1.47 5.03 26.95
CA PRO A 351 -0.03 4.99 26.69
C PRO A 351 0.77 5.75 27.76
N PRO A 352 2.06 5.43 27.95
CA PRO A 352 2.89 6.21 28.85
C PRO A 352 3.05 7.64 28.30
N LYS A 353 3.10 8.62 29.21
CA LYS A 353 3.11 10.06 28.89
C LYS A 353 4.17 10.50 27.88
N ASN A 354 5.33 9.85 27.86
CA ASN A 354 6.41 10.13 26.91
C ASN A 354 6.07 9.77 25.45
N GLU A 355 4.98 9.06 25.19
CA GLU A 355 4.49 8.75 23.84
C GLU A 355 3.46 9.76 23.32
N LEU A 356 2.92 10.66 24.17
CA LEU A 356 1.86 11.59 23.77
C LEU A 356 2.30 12.53 22.62
N ALA A 357 3.55 13.00 22.66
CA ALA A 357 4.13 13.80 21.58
C ALA A 357 4.19 13.02 20.25
N HIS A 358 4.45 11.72 20.30
CA HIS A 358 4.46 10.87 19.11
C HIS A 358 3.05 10.72 18.52
N TYR A 359 2.03 10.47 19.35
CA TYR A 359 0.65 10.40 18.88
C TYR A 359 0.18 11.73 18.30
N TRP A 360 0.58 12.87 18.87
CA TRP A 360 0.30 14.18 18.31
C TRP A 360 0.89 14.34 16.90
N GLU A 361 2.17 14.03 16.72
CA GLU A 361 2.84 14.13 15.41
C GLU A 361 2.20 13.24 14.34
N LEU A 362 1.68 12.06 14.72
CA LEU A 362 0.97 11.15 13.82
C LEU A 362 -0.41 11.67 13.40
N ASN A 363 -1.07 12.45 14.26
CA ASN A 363 -2.49 12.80 14.08
C ASN A 363 -2.72 14.25 13.65
N LYS A 364 -1.82 15.20 13.92
CA LYS A 364 -2.06 16.64 13.69
C LYS A 364 -2.52 16.99 12.28
N GLU A 365 -1.88 16.42 11.24
CA GLU A 365 -2.27 16.66 9.85
C GLU A 365 -3.60 15.98 9.50
N SER A 366 -3.84 14.79 10.06
CA SER A 366 -5.09 14.04 9.89
C SER A 366 -6.28 14.78 10.49
N MET A 367 -6.10 15.34 11.68
CA MET A 367 -7.13 16.09 12.40
C MET A 367 -7.52 17.36 11.63
N LEU A 368 -6.54 18.11 11.11
CA LEU A 368 -6.81 19.31 10.31
C LEU A 368 -7.45 18.96 8.96
N SER A 369 -6.86 18.02 8.21
CA SER A 369 -7.37 17.60 6.89
C SER A 369 -8.79 17.05 6.95
N PHE A 370 -9.14 16.32 8.01
CA PHE A 370 -10.50 15.85 8.25
C PHE A 370 -11.45 17.00 8.59
N ALA A 371 -11.05 17.92 9.47
CA ALA A 371 -11.90 19.05 9.86
C ALA A 371 -12.21 19.97 8.66
N GLU A 372 -11.25 20.15 7.74
CA GLU A 372 -11.44 20.87 6.48
C GLU A 372 -12.50 20.23 5.57
N GLN A 373 -12.80 18.93 5.72
CA GLN A 373 -13.86 18.26 4.94
C GLN A 373 -15.26 18.77 5.25
N VAL A 374 -15.44 19.60 6.28
CA VAL A 374 -16.72 20.28 6.52
C VAL A 374 -17.08 21.23 5.37
N HIS A 375 -16.10 21.65 4.57
CA HIS A 375 -16.25 22.48 3.38
C HIS A 375 -16.31 21.67 2.09
N ARG A 376 -17.25 20.74 1.99
CA ARG A 376 -17.55 20.02 0.75
C ARG A 376 -19.06 19.92 0.48
N GLY A 377 -19.42 19.48 -0.72
CA GLY A 377 -20.82 19.34 -1.11
C GLY A 377 -21.44 20.69 -1.42
N PHE A 378 -22.60 20.99 -0.85
CA PHE A 378 -23.27 22.27 -1.03
C PHE A 378 -23.93 22.79 0.24
N LYS A 379 -24.08 24.11 0.34
CA LYS A 379 -24.76 24.78 1.44
C LYS A 379 -25.65 25.91 0.94
N GLY A 380 -26.68 26.24 1.70
CA GLY A 380 -27.79 27.03 1.20
C GLY A 380 -28.61 27.73 2.26
N VAL A 381 -29.45 28.65 1.81
CA VAL A 381 -30.58 29.15 2.60
C VAL A 381 -31.92 28.76 2.00
N THR A 382 -32.90 28.57 2.88
CA THR A 382 -34.31 28.36 2.58
C THR A 382 -35.11 29.52 3.17
N THR A 383 -35.69 30.35 2.30
CA THR A 383 -36.46 31.55 2.71
C THR A 383 -37.83 31.58 2.04
N ASP A 384 -38.70 32.47 2.51
CA ASP A 384 -39.89 32.87 1.75
C ASP A 384 -39.56 34.02 0.79
N ALA A 385 -40.54 34.46 0.01
CA ALA A 385 -40.42 35.60 -0.91
C ALA A 385 -40.07 36.94 -0.22
N ALA A 386 -40.31 37.07 1.09
CA ALA A 386 -39.93 38.23 1.89
C ALA A 386 -38.50 38.12 2.47
N GLY A 387 -37.78 37.04 2.17
CA GLY A 387 -36.43 36.77 2.69
C GLY A 387 -36.40 36.25 4.12
N LYS A 388 -37.55 35.91 4.71
CA LYS A 388 -37.62 35.33 6.05
C LYS A 388 -37.22 33.85 6.00
N PRO A 389 -36.44 33.35 6.97
CA PRO A 389 -36.10 31.93 7.05
C PRO A 389 -37.32 31.00 7.08
N VAL A 390 -37.28 29.96 6.26
CA VAL A 390 -38.29 28.89 6.19
C VAL A 390 -37.63 27.59 6.58
N ALA A 391 -38.21 26.87 7.54
CA ALA A 391 -37.75 25.52 7.89
C ALA A 391 -38.09 24.57 6.74
N ALA A 392 -37.10 23.84 6.25
CA ALA A 392 -37.25 22.98 5.09
C ALA A 392 -36.42 21.71 5.25
N ARG A 393 -36.83 20.68 4.54
CA ARG A 393 -36.10 19.44 4.35
C ARG A 393 -35.48 19.42 2.97
N VAL A 394 -34.17 19.17 2.89
CA VAL A 394 -33.42 19.12 1.64
C VAL A 394 -33.05 17.67 1.36
N THR A 395 -33.60 17.14 0.28
CA THR A 395 -33.43 15.76 -0.18
C THR A 395 -32.62 15.72 -1.46
N VAL A 396 -31.71 14.76 -1.57
CA VAL A 396 -30.91 14.53 -2.79
C VAL A 396 -31.44 13.28 -3.48
N SER A 397 -31.76 13.39 -4.77
CA SER A 397 -32.26 12.25 -5.54
C SER A 397 -31.23 11.11 -5.55
N GLY A 398 -31.67 9.89 -5.22
CA GLY A 398 -30.82 8.70 -5.15
C GLY A 398 -30.08 8.48 -3.82
N ILE A 399 -30.17 9.41 -2.87
CA ILE A 399 -29.56 9.27 -1.53
C ILE A 399 -30.66 9.36 -0.47
N ASP A 400 -30.93 8.25 0.21
CA ASP A 400 -31.96 8.13 1.26
C ASP A 400 -31.52 8.75 2.60
N LYS A 401 -31.03 9.99 2.55
CA LYS A 401 -30.67 10.82 3.70
C LYS A 401 -30.98 12.28 3.41
N ASP A 402 -31.97 12.77 4.14
CA ASP A 402 -32.37 14.16 4.18
C ASP A 402 -31.53 14.96 5.18
N VAL A 403 -31.32 16.25 4.90
CA VAL A 403 -30.84 17.24 5.88
C VAL A 403 -31.88 18.31 6.13
N ARG A 404 -31.89 18.90 7.32
CA ARG A 404 -32.90 19.91 7.72
C ARG A 404 -32.27 21.28 7.76
N SER A 405 -32.99 22.30 7.30
CA SER A 405 -32.58 23.67 7.53
C SER A 405 -32.89 24.10 8.97
N ARG A 406 -31.96 24.84 9.57
CA ARG A 406 -32.11 25.45 10.91
C ARG A 406 -31.87 26.95 10.77
N ASN A 407 -32.84 27.75 11.23
CA ASN A 407 -32.86 29.20 10.98
C ASN A 407 -32.71 29.56 9.49
N GLY A 408 -33.24 28.70 8.62
CA GLY A 408 -33.15 28.84 7.17
C GLY A 408 -31.82 28.41 6.56
N GLU A 409 -30.80 28.05 7.33
CA GLU A 409 -29.52 27.56 6.77
C GLU A 409 -29.46 26.04 6.74
N TYR A 410 -28.85 25.47 5.71
CA TYR A 410 -28.59 24.04 5.62
C TYR A 410 -27.24 23.73 4.97
N TYR A 411 -26.71 22.55 5.28
CA TYR A 411 -25.42 22.06 4.81
C TYR A 411 -25.59 20.61 4.37
N ARG A 412 -25.07 20.26 3.20
CA ARG A 412 -25.13 18.91 2.65
C ARG A 412 -23.75 18.50 2.13
N LEU A 413 -23.04 17.71 2.91
CA LEU A 413 -21.77 17.09 2.50
C LEU A 413 -22.06 16.05 1.42
N LEU A 414 -21.28 16.03 0.34
CA LEU A 414 -21.38 15.05 -0.74
C LEU A 414 -20.01 14.83 -1.40
N MET A 415 -19.90 13.71 -2.13
CA MET A 415 -18.83 13.51 -3.11
C MET A 415 -19.03 14.47 -4.31
N PRO A 416 -17.97 14.72 -5.12
CA PRO A 416 -18.15 15.45 -6.38
C PRO A 416 -19.13 14.74 -7.32
N GLY A 417 -19.97 15.52 -7.98
CA GLY A 417 -21.02 15.01 -8.85
C GLY A 417 -22.09 16.05 -9.16
N THR A 418 -23.01 15.72 -10.06
CA THR A 418 -24.20 16.54 -10.34
C THR A 418 -25.42 15.89 -9.70
N TYR A 419 -26.16 16.67 -8.92
CA TYR A 419 -27.25 16.18 -8.10
C TYR A 419 -28.54 16.95 -8.37
N SER A 420 -29.66 16.21 -8.43
CA SER A 420 -31.00 16.81 -8.37
C SER A 420 -31.43 16.89 -6.90
N VAL A 421 -31.78 18.09 -6.45
CA VAL A 421 -32.06 18.42 -5.05
C VAL A 421 -33.47 18.96 -4.92
N THR A 422 -34.23 18.42 -3.97
CA THR A 422 -35.59 18.87 -3.66
C THR A 422 -35.64 19.49 -2.27
N ALA A 423 -36.12 20.73 -2.15
CA ALA A 423 -36.45 21.35 -0.88
C ALA A 423 -37.96 21.30 -0.62
N ARG A 424 -38.34 20.79 0.56
CA ARG A 424 -39.73 20.64 0.99
C ARG A 424 -40.00 21.42 2.27
N SER A 425 -41.09 22.16 2.32
CA SER A 425 -41.54 22.84 3.54
C SER A 425 -43.05 22.70 3.66
N ASN A 426 -43.54 22.54 4.89
CA ASN A 426 -44.97 22.38 5.14
C ASN A 426 -45.72 23.65 4.70
N GLY A 427 -46.73 23.48 3.85
CA GLY A 427 -47.54 24.59 3.34
C GLY A 427 -47.01 25.25 2.06
N TYR A 428 -45.91 24.75 1.48
CA TYR A 428 -45.39 25.22 0.19
C TYR A 428 -45.25 24.08 -0.82
N PRO A 429 -45.34 24.35 -2.14
CA PRO A 429 -44.95 23.40 -3.16
C PRO A 429 -43.46 23.01 -3.05
N ASP A 430 -43.14 21.77 -3.41
CA ASP A 430 -41.77 21.28 -3.48
C ASP A 430 -40.97 22.05 -4.54
N LEU A 431 -39.74 22.44 -4.21
CA LEU A 431 -38.83 23.12 -5.14
C LEU A 431 -37.71 22.17 -5.54
N VAL A 432 -37.51 21.99 -6.85
CA VAL A 432 -36.47 21.11 -7.40
C VAL A 432 -35.44 21.93 -8.17
N GLN A 433 -34.16 21.74 -7.87
CA GLN A 433 -33.05 22.37 -8.57
C GLN A 433 -31.90 21.37 -8.79
N SER A 434 -31.02 21.65 -9.75
CA SER A 434 -29.79 20.88 -9.99
C SER A 434 -28.58 21.63 -9.43
N VAL A 435 -27.62 20.91 -8.86
CA VAL A 435 -26.36 21.47 -8.36
C VAL A 435 -25.17 20.61 -8.80
N GLU A 436 -24.09 21.27 -9.22
CA GLU A 436 -22.81 20.64 -9.53
C GLU A 436 -21.86 20.82 -8.34
N VAL A 437 -21.41 19.72 -7.75
CA VAL A 437 -20.41 19.69 -6.67
C VAL A 437 -19.06 19.31 -7.28
N LYS A 438 -18.05 20.15 -7.06
CA LYS A 438 -16.67 19.96 -7.55
C LYS A 438 -15.72 19.60 -6.42
N GLU A 439 -14.64 18.89 -6.75
CA GLU A 439 -13.59 18.55 -5.79
C GLU A 439 -12.97 19.83 -5.20
N GLY A 440 -12.83 19.87 -3.87
CA GLY A 440 -12.26 21.03 -3.15
C GLY A 440 -13.11 22.31 -3.18
N GLN A 441 -14.38 22.25 -3.59
CA GLN A 441 -15.27 23.42 -3.62
C GLN A 441 -16.63 23.13 -2.97
N VAL A 442 -17.18 24.14 -2.26
CA VAL A 442 -18.55 24.11 -1.74
C VAL A 442 -19.47 24.85 -2.69
N ALA A 443 -20.46 24.16 -3.24
CA ALA A 443 -21.47 24.80 -4.08
C ALA A 443 -22.51 25.57 -3.24
N ARG A 444 -23.05 26.64 -3.83
CA ARG A 444 -24.13 27.44 -3.26
C ARG A 444 -25.45 27.06 -3.92
N LEU A 445 -26.47 26.72 -3.13
CA LEU A 445 -27.81 26.43 -3.63
C LEU A 445 -28.85 27.04 -2.69
N ASP A 446 -29.70 27.93 -3.19
CA ASP A 446 -30.71 28.63 -2.37
C ASP A 446 -32.12 28.31 -2.84
N PHE A 447 -33.05 28.25 -1.90
CA PHE A 447 -34.47 27.95 -2.15
C PHE A 447 -35.36 29.06 -1.61
N VAL A 448 -36.26 29.57 -2.45
CA VAL A 448 -37.22 30.62 -2.10
C VAL A 448 -38.64 30.09 -2.28
N PHE A 449 -39.34 29.89 -1.18
CA PHE A 449 -40.70 29.39 -1.13
C PHE A 449 -41.74 30.51 -1.31
N GLY A 450 -42.84 30.22 -2.01
CA GLY A 450 -43.96 31.15 -2.16
C GLY A 450 -43.75 32.29 -3.16
N ALA A 451 -42.68 32.26 -3.96
CA ALA A 451 -42.58 33.13 -5.13
C ALA A 451 -43.55 32.63 -6.22
N GLU A 452 -44.60 33.40 -6.53
CA GLU A 452 -45.45 33.14 -7.69
C GLU A 452 -44.63 33.27 -8.99
N ASN A 453 -44.72 32.25 -9.84
CA ASN A 453 -44.25 32.16 -11.23
C ASN A 453 -43.40 33.33 -11.77
N GLN A 454 -42.08 33.15 -11.79
CA GLN A 454 -41.28 33.62 -12.92
C GLN A 454 -40.67 32.42 -13.65
N THR A 455 -41.41 31.88 -14.61
CA THR A 455 -40.79 31.43 -15.85
C THR A 455 -40.01 32.61 -16.43
N SER A 456 -38.68 32.49 -16.60
CA SER A 456 -37.91 33.05 -17.73
C SER A 456 -36.40 32.84 -17.58
N GLN A 457 -35.80 32.22 -18.60
CA GLN A 457 -34.58 32.68 -19.28
C GLN A 457 -33.51 33.39 -18.43
N TYR A 458 -32.45 32.67 -18.05
CA TYR A 458 -31.12 33.26 -18.13
C TYR A 458 -30.52 32.93 -19.50
N SER A 459 -30.70 33.89 -20.39
CA SER A 459 -30.00 34.01 -21.67
C SER A 459 -28.48 34.06 -21.45
N LEU A 460 -27.75 33.08 -21.96
CA LEU A 460 -26.34 33.26 -22.31
C LEU A 460 -26.31 34.21 -23.52
N ARG A 461 -25.96 35.47 -23.31
CA ARG A 461 -25.61 36.38 -24.40
C ARG A 461 -24.24 36.00 -24.94
N ASN A 462 -24.23 35.75 -26.24
CA ASN A 462 -23.09 35.47 -27.11
C ASN A 462 -21.94 36.48 -26.98
N VAL A 463 -20.73 35.97 -27.13
CA VAL A 463 -19.67 36.63 -27.91
C VAL A 463 -19.29 35.64 -29.02
N GLU A 464 -19.52 36.05 -30.27
CA GLU A 464 -19.25 35.29 -31.50
C GLU A 464 -17.79 35.42 -31.99
N SER A 465 -17.38 34.38 -32.75
CA SER A 465 -16.40 34.35 -33.84
C SER A 465 -14.91 34.29 -33.44
N SER A 466 -14.02 33.51 -34.07
CA SER A 466 -13.91 33.15 -35.49
C SER A 466 -12.90 32.00 -35.76
N SER A 467 -13.13 31.31 -36.89
CA SER A 467 -12.20 30.61 -37.80
C SER A 467 -11.28 29.48 -37.29
N ALA A 468 -11.58 28.28 -37.78
CA ALA A 468 -10.65 27.18 -37.97
C ALA A 468 -9.52 27.56 -38.94
N ILE A 469 -8.28 27.19 -38.59
CA ILE A 469 -7.16 27.04 -39.53
C ILE A 469 -6.66 25.62 -39.38
N ASP A 470 -6.82 24.86 -40.46
CA ASP A 470 -6.20 23.57 -40.72
C ASP A 470 -4.71 23.79 -41.03
N LEU A 471 -3.82 23.12 -40.30
CA LEU A 471 -2.40 23.00 -40.60
C LEU A 471 -2.02 21.53 -40.43
N GLY A 472 -2.12 20.79 -41.53
CA GLY A 472 -1.60 19.44 -41.64
C GLY A 472 -0.10 19.38 -41.36
N VAL A 473 0.30 18.46 -40.49
CA VAL A 473 1.69 18.05 -40.31
C VAL A 473 1.78 16.56 -40.59
N GLN A 474 2.39 16.21 -41.71
CA GLN A 474 2.84 14.85 -42.02
C GLN A 474 4.00 14.47 -41.10
N VAL A 475 3.86 13.35 -40.38
CA VAL A 475 4.94 12.76 -39.59
C VAL A 475 5.62 11.67 -40.44
N PHE A 476 6.90 11.88 -40.77
CA PHE A 476 7.74 10.82 -41.36
C PHE A 476 8.24 9.87 -40.26
N PRO A 477 8.26 8.54 -40.49
CA PRO A 477 8.81 7.59 -39.54
C PRO A 477 10.34 7.67 -39.52
N ASN A 478 10.92 7.75 -38.33
CA ASN A 478 12.36 7.70 -38.09
C ASN A 478 12.85 6.23 -38.11
N PRO A 479 13.75 5.82 -39.04
CA PRO A 479 14.20 4.43 -39.18
C PRO A 479 15.12 3.93 -38.06
N ASP A 480 15.67 4.81 -37.22
CA ASP A 480 16.69 4.43 -36.23
C ASP A 480 16.14 3.87 -34.91
N ALA A 481 14.81 3.87 -34.71
CA ALA A 481 14.16 3.47 -33.47
C ALA A 481 14.17 1.94 -33.22
N GLU A 482 14.24 1.12 -34.27
CA GLU A 482 14.22 -0.35 -34.14
C GLU A 482 15.49 -0.92 -33.50
N SER A 483 16.65 -0.25 -33.68
CA SER A 483 17.94 -0.76 -33.18
C SER A 483 18.17 -0.54 -31.67
N ARG A 484 17.45 0.41 -31.04
CA ARG A 484 17.61 0.75 -29.61
C ARG A 484 16.52 0.14 -28.72
N PHE A 485 15.41 -0.29 -29.29
CA PHE A 485 14.27 -0.82 -28.54
C PHE A 485 14.57 -2.10 -27.71
N PRO A 486 15.34 -3.09 -28.19
CA PRO A 486 15.62 -4.32 -27.42
C PRO A 486 16.43 -4.03 -26.14
N TYR A 487 17.42 -3.15 -26.24
CA TYR A 487 18.24 -2.73 -25.09
C TYR A 487 17.43 -1.91 -24.10
N THR A 488 16.54 -1.06 -24.60
CA THR A 488 15.70 -0.21 -23.76
C THR A 488 14.65 -1.05 -23.02
N VAL A 489 14.08 -2.09 -23.63
CA VAL A 489 13.12 -2.99 -22.97
C VAL A 489 13.78 -3.99 -22.01
N ILE A 490 14.99 -4.47 -22.30
CA ILE A 490 15.75 -5.31 -21.36
C ILE A 490 16.23 -4.48 -20.16
N VAL A 491 16.76 -3.27 -20.41
CA VAL A 491 17.15 -2.34 -19.34
C VAL A 491 15.94 -1.85 -18.59
N PHE A 492 14.81 -1.57 -19.25
CA PHE A 492 13.55 -1.19 -18.61
C PHE A 492 12.89 -2.35 -17.88
N GLY A 493 13.01 -3.60 -18.35
CA GLY A 493 12.54 -4.79 -17.65
C GLY A 493 13.39 -5.09 -16.42
N ILE A 494 14.71 -4.94 -16.52
CA ILE A 494 15.63 -4.98 -15.36
C ILE A 494 15.35 -3.79 -14.45
N PHE A 495 15.06 -2.60 -14.97
CA PHE A 495 14.74 -1.40 -14.19
C PHE A 495 13.37 -1.50 -13.53
N VAL A 496 12.37 -2.12 -14.15
CA VAL A 496 11.05 -2.39 -13.60
C VAL A 496 11.13 -3.52 -12.59
N VAL A 497 11.92 -4.56 -12.83
CA VAL A 497 12.15 -5.62 -11.84
C VAL A 497 12.95 -5.07 -10.66
N VAL A 498 14.01 -4.27 -10.88
CA VAL A 498 14.77 -3.59 -9.83
C VAL A 498 13.93 -2.50 -9.15
N ALA A 499 13.05 -1.79 -9.86
CA ALA A 499 12.14 -0.80 -9.27
C ALA A 499 11.00 -1.49 -8.52
N VAL A 500 10.50 -2.63 -8.98
CA VAL A 500 9.53 -3.48 -8.27
C VAL A 500 10.20 -4.16 -7.09
N ILE A 501 11.50 -4.49 -7.15
CA ILE A 501 12.28 -4.99 -6.00
C ILE A 501 12.55 -3.86 -5.02
N ILE A 502 12.97 -2.68 -5.47
CA ILE A 502 13.18 -1.51 -4.62
C ILE A 502 11.85 -1.07 -4.04
N PHE A 503 10.74 -1.17 -4.78
CA PHE A 503 9.38 -0.95 -4.29
C PHE A 503 8.94 -2.07 -3.35
N LEU A 504 9.20 -3.34 -3.61
CA LEU A 504 8.88 -4.43 -2.69
C LEU A 504 9.85 -4.50 -1.48
N VAL A 505 11.01 -3.85 -1.53
CA VAL A 505 12.02 -3.79 -0.45
C VAL A 505 11.91 -2.48 0.35
N ARG A 506 11.52 -1.35 -0.28
CA ARG A 506 11.35 -0.03 0.36
C ARG A 506 9.89 0.39 0.57
N ASN A 507 8.93 -0.10 -0.21
CA ASN A 507 7.50 0.21 -0.06
C ASN A 507 6.77 -0.87 0.74
N ASP A 508 6.53 -0.58 2.02
CA ASP A 508 5.84 -1.49 2.92
C ASP A 508 4.36 -1.74 2.51
N ARG A 509 3.75 -0.89 1.67
CA ARG A 509 2.40 -1.12 1.10
C ARG A 509 2.35 -2.25 0.05
N ALA A 510 3.42 -2.44 -0.73
CA ALA A 510 3.51 -3.54 -1.70
C ALA A 510 3.79 -4.89 -1.00
N LYS A 511 4.61 -4.86 0.06
CA LYS A 511 4.79 -5.99 1.00
C LYS A 511 3.49 -6.37 1.71
N ARG A 512 2.64 -5.38 2.05
CA ARG A 512 1.32 -5.56 2.66
C ARG A 512 0.23 -6.02 1.70
N PHE A 513 0.23 -5.60 0.43
CA PHE A 513 -0.71 -6.11 -0.58
C PHE A 513 -0.55 -7.63 -0.80
N VAL A 514 0.70 -8.11 -0.77
CA VAL A 514 1.05 -9.53 -0.80
C VAL A 514 0.69 -10.24 0.52
N SER A 515 0.68 -9.54 1.67
CA SER A 515 0.26 -10.09 2.96
C SER A 515 -1.27 -10.08 3.19
N ARG A 516 -2.01 -9.16 2.54
CA ARG A 516 -3.49 -9.01 2.60
C ARG A 516 -4.24 -10.16 1.92
N HIS A 517 -3.61 -10.93 1.02
CA HIS A 517 -4.18 -12.12 0.36
C HIS A 517 -3.76 -13.43 1.07
N ARG A 518 -4.13 -13.50 2.35
CA ARG A 518 -3.60 -14.39 3.41
C ARG A 518 -3.74 -15.90 3.17
N GLU A 519 -4.68 -16.36 2.34
CA GLU A 519 -4.91 -17.79 2.07
C GLU A 519 -4.28 -18.29 0.75
N THR A 520 -4.14 -17.40 -0.24
CA THR A 520 -3.64 -17.71 -1.59
C THR A 520 -2.11 -17.79 -1.63
N PHE A 521 -1.42 -17.05 -0.76
CA PHE A 521 0.05 -16.93 -0.76
C PHE A 521 0.67 -17.27 0.61
N ALA A 522 0.33 -18.44 1.14
CA ALA A 522 0.84 -18.97 2.42
C ALA A 522 2.37 -19.16 2.50
N MET A 523 3.06 -18.92 1.39
CA MET A 523 4.48 -19.02 1.16
C MET A 523 5.28 -17.86 1.77
N PHE A 524 4.69 -16.67 1.96
CA PHE A 524 5.43 -15.42 2.27
C PHE A 524 5.98 -15.19 3.68
N ARG A 525 6.13 -16.27 4.47
CA ARG A 525 6.11 -16.21 5.94
C ARG A 525 7.43 -16.04 6.69
N ARG A 526 8.58 -15.79 6.05
CA ARG A 526 9.88 -15.72 6.76
C ARG A 526 10.83 -14.68 6.16
N ILE A 527 10.57 -13.36 6.25
CA ILE A 527 11.45 -12.29 5.67
C ILE A 527 12.14 -11.39 6.70
N ASP A 528 11.49 -11.08 7.82
CA ASP A 528 11.97 -10.32 9.00
C ASP A 528 13.34 -10.59 9.69
N VAL A 529 14.20 -11.57 9.32
CA VAL A 529 15.47 -11.85 10.05
C VAL A 529 16.68 -11.14 9.42
N PHE A 530 16.55 -10.62 8.21
CA PHE A 530 17.62 -9.86 7.59
C PHE A 530 17.76 -8.41 8.13
N ARG A 531 16.78 -7.95 8.93
CA ARG A 531 16.79 -6.59 9.52
C ARG A 531 17.77 -6.43 10.69
N GLN A 532 18.21 -7.53 11.31
CA GLN A 532 19.07 -7.48 12.51
C GLN A 532 20.58 -7.55 12.23
N SER A 533 21.00 -7.74 10.97
CA SER A 533 22.42 -7.96 10.61
C SER A 533 23.11 -6.83 9.83
N LEU A 534 22.45 -5.67 9.60
CA LEU A 534 23.14 -4.50 9.04
C LEU A 534 23.70 -3.58 10.15
N PRO A 535 24.97 -3.15 10.09
CA PRO A 535 25.54 -2.25 11.08
C PRO A 535 24.86 -0.86 11.04
N ARG A 536 24.37 -0.41 12.19
CA ARG A 536 23.90 0.97 12.41
C ARG A 536 25.09 1.91 12.48
N ARG A 537 25.42 2.58 11.37
CA ARG A 537 26.04 3.91 11.35
C ARG A 537 26.17 4.39 9.91
N LEU A 538 25.33 5.36 9.55
CA LEU A 538 25.60 6.44 8.60
C LEU A 538 24.48 7.45 8.81
N SER A 539 24.77 8.43 9.66
CA SER A 539 23.95 9.61 9.91
C SER A 539 23.99 10.53 8.70
N THR A 540 22.80 10.93 8.25
CA THR A 540 22.44 12.26 7.73
C THR A 540 23.48 12.97 6.85
N ASP A 541 23.25 12.99 5.54
CA ASP A 541 23.31 14.25 4.79
C ASP A 541 22.45 14.16 3.51
N THR A 542 21.42 15.02 3.46
CA THR A 542 20.41 15.10 2.40
C THR A 542 20.77 16.19 1.39
N ALA A 543 21.29 15.81 0.22
CA ALA A 543 21.32 16.71 -0.95
C ALA A 543 21.50 16.01 -2.31
N SER A 544 22.15 14.84 -2.37
CA SER A 544 22.48 14.19 -3.65
C SER A 544 21.35 13.35 -4.28
N GLU A 545 20.28 13.05 -3.52
CA GLU A 545 19.16 12.24 -4.04
C GLU A 545 18.25 13.00 -5.02
N ASN A 546 18.33 14.33 -5.14
CA ASN A 546 17.31 15.11 -5.84
C ASN A 546 17.42 15.24 -7.38
N LEU A 547 18.55 14.86 -8.01
CA LEU A 547 18.72 15.04 -9.46
C LEU A 547 18.09 13.90 -10.29
N THR A 548 18.26 12.65 -9.85
CA THR A 548 17.61 11.48 -10.46
C THR A 548 16.10 11.52 -10.27
N TYR A 549 15.64 12.00 -9.11
CA TYR A 549 14.22 12.18 -8.79
C TYR A 549 13.57 13.27 -9.66
N ARG A 550 14.25 14.36 -10.00
CA ARG A 550 13.68 15.44 -10.84
C ARG A 550 13.56 15.06 -12.32
N ALA A 551 14.47 14.24 -12.85
CA ALA A 551 14.32 13.69 -14.19
C ALA A 551 13.13 12.71 -14.26
N LEU A 552 12.92 11.91 -13.21
CA LEU A 552 11.75 11.03 -13.08
C LEU A 552 10.44 11.82 -12.89
N PHE A 553 10.49 12.96 -12.19
CA PHE A 553 9.32 13.79 -11.94
C PHE A 553 8.91 14.66 -13.14
N SER A 554 9.84 15.04 -14.03
CA SER A 554 9.48 15.77 -15.25
C SER A 554 8.80 14.87 -16.29
N VAL A 555 9.21 13.60 -16.38
CA VAL A 555 8.53 12.57 -17.18
C VAL A 555 7.14 12.29 -16.60
N TYR A 556 7.02 12.17 -15.28
CA TYR A 556 5.73 12.00 -14.58
C TYR A 556 4.77 13.19 -14.81
N LYS A 557 5.28 14.44 -14.75
CA LYS A 557 4.49 15.66 -15.00
C LYS A 557 4.00 15.78 -16.44
N GLN A 558 4.76 15.30 -17.43
CA GLN A 558 4.31 15.27 -18.82
C GLN A 558 3.19 14.25 -19.05
N THR A 559 3.18 13.13 -18.33
CA THR A 559 2.07 12.15 -18.36
C THR A 559 0.87 12.53 -17.49
N ALA A 560 1.06 13.33 -16.44
CA ALA A 560 0.01 13.72 -15.49
C ALA A 560 -0.82 14.95 -15.91
N ALA A 561 -0.53 15.55 -17.07
CA ALA A 561 -1.24 16.73 -17.59
C ALA A 561 -2.42 16.40 -18.52
N LEU A 562 -2.82 15.13 -18.65
CA LEU A 562 -3.97 14.70 -19.45
C LEU A 562 -5.17 14.34 -18.55
N PRO A 563 -6.41 14.68 -18.95
CA PRO A 563 -7.61 14.45 -18.15
C PRO A 563 -7.93 12.94 -17.96
N PRO A 564 -8.65 12.56 -16.88
CA PRO A 564 -8.78 11.17 -16.42
C PRO A 564 -9.53 10.24 -17.38
N GLU A 565 -10.30 10.81 -18.30
CA GLU A 565 -11.09 10.08 -19.29
C GLU A 565 -10.19 9.40 -20.36
N ASN A 566 -8.94 9.84 -20.49
CA ASN A 566 -7.93 9.22 -21.34
C ASN A 566 -6.93 8.33 -20.59
N ALA A 567 -6.97 8.29 -19.25
CA ALA A 567 -6.03 7.47 -18.46
C ALA A 567 -6.43 5.99 -18.45
N PHE A 568 -7.73 5.68 -18.59
CA PHE A 568 -8.22 4.31 -18.81
C PHE A 568 -8.35 3.93 -20.29
N SER A 569 -8.20 4.88 -21.22
CA SER A 569 -8.06 4.60 -22.65
C SER A 569 -6.62 4.34 -23.07
N MET A 570 -5.67 4.27 -22.12
CA MET A 570 -4.35 3.69 -22.34
C MET A 570 -4.36 2.19 -21.97
N ALA A 571 -5.42 1.47 -22.36
CA ALA A 571 -5.17 0.16 -22.93
C ALA A 571 -4.13 0.43 -24.03
N ILE A 572 -2.92 -0.14 -23.91
CA ILE A 572 -2.05 -0.21 -25.07
C ILE A 572 -2.94 -0.81 -26.13
N ASP A 573 -3.30 -0.02 -27.13
CA ASP A 573 -3.99 -0.54 -28.28
C ASP A 573 -2.98 -1.50 -28.91
N LEU A 574 -3.09 -2.77 -28.54
CA LEU A 574 -2.16 -3.82 -28.95
C LEU A 574 -2.14 -3.89 -30.48
N SER A 575 -3.16 -3.37 -31.18
CA SER A 575 -3.18 -3.24 -32.63
C SER A 575 -2.11 -2.29 -33.19
N GLN A 576 -1.61 -1.32 -32.41
CA GLN A 576 -0.59 -0.35 -32.84
C GLN A 576 0.86 -0.73 -32.50
N LEU A 577 1.07 -1.78 -31.71
CA LEU A 577 2.42 -2.29 -31.43
C LEU A 577 2.96 -3.09 -32.60
N THR A 578 4.26 -2.95 -32.88
CA THR A 578 4.93 -3.87 -33.79
C THR A 578 4.92 -5.29 -33.21
N GLU A 579 4.97 -6.29 -34.09
CA GLU A 579 4.96 -7.71 -33.71
C GLU A 579 6.06 -8.03 -32.67
N GLN A 580 7.24 -7.44 -32.82
CA GLN A 580 8.34 -7.63 -31.88
C GLN A 580 8.08 -6.99 -30.51
N GLN A 581 7.39 -5.84 -30.46
CA GLN A 581 7.01 -5.17 -29.22
C GLN A 581 5.97 -5.98 -28.44
N LYS A 582 4.99 -6.57 -29.13
CA LYS A 582 4.03 -7.52 -28.53
C LYS A 582 4.74 -8.71 -27.90
N GLY A 583 5.75 -9.24 -28.60
CA GLY A 583 6.58 -10.34 -28.11
C GLY A 583 7.32 -10.02 -26.81
N TYR A 584 7.97 -8.86 -26.71
CA TYR A 584 8.66 -8.46 -25.48
C TYR A 584 7.71 -8.11 -24.33
N ALA A 585 6.52 -7.54 -24.62
CA ALA A 585 5.50 -7.34 -23.59
C ALA A 585 5.04 -8.69 -23.00
N ALA A 586 4.86 -9.70 -23.85
CA ALA A 586 4.52 -11.05 -23.41
C ALA A 586 5.66 -11.72 -22.59
N VAL A 587 6.93 -11.45 -22.90
CA VAL A 587 8.06 -11.89 -22.08
C VAL A 587 7.95 -11.37 -20.65
N VAL A 588 7.60 -10.09 -20.47
CA VAL A 588 7.45 -9.49 -19.13
C VAL A 588 6.31 -10.17 -18.35
N GLY A 589 5.18 -10.41 -19.02
CA GLY A 589 4.09 -11.20 -18.44
C GLY A 589 4.55 -12.58 -17.99
N ALA A 590 5.23 -13.33 -18.86
CA ALA A 590 5.73 -14.65 -18.56
C ALA A 590 6.73 -14.67 -17.39
N ILE A 591 7.66 -13.70 -17.31
CA ILE A 591 8.63 -13.56 -16.20
C ILE A 591 7.90 -13.41 -14.86
N LEU A 592 6.85 -12.59 -14.81
CA LEU A 592 6.08 -12.35 -13.59
C LEU A 592 5.33 -13.61 -13.14
N PHE A 593 4.63 -14.29 -14.07
CA PHE A 593 3.82 -15.46 -13.75
C PHE A 593 4.66 -16.73 -13.53
N PHE A 594 5.68 -17.02 -14.33
CA PHE A 594 6.61 -18.14 -14.08
C PHE A 594 7.55 -17.87 -12.89
N GLY A 595 7.91 -16.61 -12.65
CA GLY A 595 8.69 -16.23 -11.47
C GLY A 595 7.89 -16.36 -10.18
N SER A 596 6.58 -16.10 -10.26
CA SER A 596 5.65 -16.24 -9.14
C SER A 596 4.98 -17.61 -9.07
N PHE A 597 5.16 -18.45 -10.09
CA PHE A 597 4.69 -19.82 -10.13
C PHE A 597 5.23 -20.61 -8.93
N ALA A 598 6.53 -20.49 -8.65
CA ALA A 598 7.13 -21.11 -7.48
C ALA A 598 6.64 -20.49 -6.17
N ALA A 599 6.30 -19.20 -6.13
CA ALA A 599 5.65 -18.53 -4.98
C ALA A 599 4.19 -18.97 -4.74
N ALA A 600 3.57 -19.51 -5.79
CA ALA A 600 2.30 -20.20 -5.77
C ALA A 600 2.49 -21.73 -5.87
N VAL A 601 3.65 -22.27 -5.47
CA VAL A 601 3.85 -23.69 -5.18
C VAL A 601 3.65 -23.89 -3.66
N PRO A 602 2.42 -24.09 -3.19
CA PRO A 602 2.11 -24.35 -1.80
C PRO A 602 2.63 -25.70 -1.29
N LEU A 603 3.60 -26.34 -1.95
CA LEU A 603 4.45 -27.34 -1.31
C LEU A 603 5.18 -26.80 -0.08
N LYS A 604 5.39 -25.47 0.03
CA LYS A 604 5.87 -24.84 1.29
C LYS A 604 4.77 -24.19 2.14
N SER A 605 3.50 -24.30 1.74
CA SER A 605 2.41 -23.91 2.64
C SER A 605 2.56 -24.71 3.91
N ARG A 606 2.59 -24.03 5.07
CA ARG A 606 2.74 -24.70 6.36
C ARG A 606 1.70 -25.82 6.54
N ARG A 607 0.51 -25.70 5.93
CA ARG A 607 -0.53 -26.74 6.00
C ARG A 607 -0.17 -27.96 5.14
N VAL A 608 0.33 -27.77 3.91
CA VAL A 608 0.73 -28.85 2.97
C VAL A 608 2.01 -29.54 3.42
N VAL A 609 3.01 -28.78 3.90
CA VAL A 609 4.25 -29.32 4.50
C VAL A 609 3.93 -30.15 5.74
N LYS A 610 3.10 -29.62 6.65
CA LYS A 610 2.69 -30.33 7.87
C LYS A 610 1.89 -31.60 7.56
N ALA A 611 1.10 -31.58 6.49
CA ALA A 611 0.34 -32.74 6.03
C ALA A 611 1.19 -33.75 5.25
N ASN A 612 2.45 -33.43 4.93
CA ASN A 612 3.38 -34.26 4.16
C ASN A 612 2.76 -34.82 2.86
N VAL A 613 2.13 -33.93 2.08
CA VAL A 613 1.45 -34.31 0.83
C VAL A 613 2.46 -34.83 -0.19
N ASP A 614 2.17 -35.98 -0.79
CA ASP A 614 3.06 -36.56 -1.80
C ASP A 614 3.16 -35.66 -3.04
N PRO A 615 4.38 -35.39 -3.56
CA PRO A 615 4.61 -34.60 -4.78
C PRO A 615 3.72 -34.97 -5.96
N VAL A 616 3.48 -36.27 -6.15
CA VAL A 616 2.75 -36.77 -7.31
C VAL A 616 1.24 -36.60 -7.13
N VAL A 617 0.75 -36.65 -5.89
CA VAL A 617 -0.63 -36.26 -5.55
C VAL A 617 -0.84 -34.76 -5.78
N PHE A 618 0.13 -33.94 -5.41
CA PHE A 618 0.08 -32.50 -5.67
C PHE A 618 0.04 -32.19 -7.18
N GLN A 619 0.83 -32.90 -7.99
CA GLN A 619 0.81 -32.80 -9.45
C GLN A 619 -0.56 -33.11 -10.07
N VAL A 620 -1.38 -33.98 -9.45
CA VAL A 620 -2.73 -34.29 -9.95
C VAL A 620 -3.64 -33.06 -9.88
N TYR A 621 -3.72 -32.38 -8.73
CA TYR A 621 -4.53 -31.16 -8.58
C TYR A 621 -4.03 -30.04 -9.50
N TYR A 622 -2.71 -29.94 -9.63
CA TYR A 622 -2.07 -29.00 -10.52
C TYR A 622 -2.48 -29.23 -12.00
N SER A 623 -2.46 -30.49 -12.44
CA SER A 623 -2.83 -30.88 -13.80
C SER A 623 -4.31 -30.66 -14.10
N ILE A 624 -5.20 -30.88 -13.12
CA ILE A 624 -6.64 -30.60 -13.25
C ILE A 624 -6.88 -29.11 -13.52
N SER A 625 -6.17 -28.22 -12.82
CA SER A 625 -6.33 -26.78 -13.03
C SER A 625 -5.84 -26.33 -14.41
N ILE A 626 -4.70 -26.85 -14.89
CA ILE A 626 -4.21 -26.56 -16.25
C ILE A 626 -5.25 -26.95 -17.31
N PHE A 627 -5.88 -28.11 -17.14
CA PHE A 627 -6.97 -28.54 -18.00
C PHE A 627 -8.15 -27.57 -17.94
N LEU A 628 -8.69 -27.30 -16.76
CA LEU A 628 -9.85 -26.42 -16.60
C LEU A 628 -9.60 -25.01 -17.14
N SER A 629 -8.46 -24.40 -16.81
CA SER A 629 -8.13 -23.04 -17.26
C SER A 629 -7.94 -22.97 -18.78
N SER A 630 -7.37 -24.00 -19.41
CA SER A 630 -7.20 -24.04 -20.86
C SER A 630 -8.55 -24.10 -21.58
N TRP A 631 -9.49 -24.88 -21.06
CA TRP A 631 -10.83 -25.01 -21.66
C TRP A 631 -11.71 -23.77 -21.48
N ILE A 632 -11.50 -22.99 -20.41
CA ILE A 632 -12.11 -21.66 -20.26
C ILE A 632 -11.64 -20.72 -21.38
N VAL A 633 -10.35 -20.77 -21.74
CA VAL A 633 -9.80 -19.95 -22.84
C VAL A 633 -10.42 -20.34 -24.18
N LEU A 634 -10.60 -21.63 -24.46
CA LEU A 634 -11.30 -22.10 -25.66
C LEU A 634 -12.76 -21.59 -25.71
N ALA A 635 -13.48 -21.71 -24.59
CA ALA A 635 -14.87 -21.26 -24.50
C ALA A 635 -15.01 -19.75 -24.72
N TRP A 636 -14.03 -18.97 -24.24
CA TRP A 636 -13.98 -17.52 -24.43
C TRP A 636 -13.58 -17.11 -25.86
N ALA A 637 -12.70 -17.86 -26.50
CA ALA A 637 -12.25 -17.59 -27.86
C ALA A 637 -13.30 -17.92 -28.94
N HIS A 638 -14.37 -18.64 -28.60
CA HIS A 638 -15.40 -19.11 -29.54
C HIS A 638 -14.85 -19.93 -30.73
N ASP A 639 -13.66 -20.53 -30.57
CA ASP A 639 -13.00 -21.34 -31.60
C ASP A 639 -13.41 -22.81 -31.54
N GLU A 640 -13.41 -23.49 -32.69
CA GLU A 640 -13.59 -24.93 -32.75
C GLU A 640 -12.36 -25.69 -32.25
N PHE A 641 -12.58 -26.67 -31.37
CA PHE A 641 -11.51 -27.54 -30.91
C PHE A 641 -11.00 -28.45 -32.03
N ARG A 642 -9.68 -28.43 -32.25
CA ARG A 642 -8.95 -29.41 -33.07
C ARG A 642 -7.89 -30.09 -32.20
N PHE A 643 -7.57 -31.35 -32.48
CA PHE A 643 -6.52 -32.04 -31.71
C PHE A 643 -5.19 -31.99 -32.48
N THR A 644 -4.10 -31.72 -31.77
CA THR A 644 -2.73 -31.78 -32.31
C THR A 644 -1.83 -32.66 -31.44
N TYR A 645 -1.09 -33.57 -32.08
CA TYR A 645 -0.13 -34.42 -31.36
C TYR A 645 1.06 -33.62 -30.82
N TYR A 646 1.37 -32.46 -31.40
CA TYR A 646 2.45 -31.58 -30.93
C TYR A 646 2.23 -31.08 -29.50
N GLY A 647 1.03 -30.61 -29.17
CA GLY A 647 0.70 -30.21 -27.79
C GLY A 647 0.80 -31.38 -26.81
N PHE A 648 0.34 -32.56 -27.23
CA PHE A 648 0.42 -33.78 -26.42
C PHE A 648 1.87 -34.23 -26.16
N ILE A 649 2.75 -34.16 -27.17
CA ILE A 649 4.20 -34.46 -27.02
C ILE A 649 4.85 -33.46 -26.07
N SER A 650 4.53 -32.17 -26.20
CA SER A 650 5.00 -31.14 -25.27
C SER A 650 4.56 -31.44 -23.83
N ALA A 651 3.34 -31.93 -23.62
CA ALA A 651 2.87 -32.36 -22.31
C ALA A 651 3.62 -33.59 -21.77
N ALA A 652 3.99 -34.53 -22.64
CA ALA A 652 4.79 -35.70 -22.27
C ALA A 652 6.22 -35.33 -21.83
N CYS A 653 6.80 -34.28 -22.41
CA CYS A 653 8.06 -33.71 -21.93
C CYS A 653 7.87 -32.95 -20.61
N TRP A 654 6.74 -32.26 -20.45
CA TRP A 654 6.53 -31.35 -19.33
C TRP A 654 6.09 -32.04 -18.03
N VAL A 655 5.16 -32.99 -18.07
CA VAL A 655 4.61 -33.61 -16.84
C VAL A 655 5.70 -34.26 -15.97
N PRO A 656 6.63 -35.08 -16.50
CA PRO A 656 7.71 -35.63 -15.69
C PRO A 656 8.67 -34.54 -15.19
N ALA A 657 8.93 -33.51 -16.01
CA ALA A 657 9.76 -32.38 -15.63
C ALA A 657 9.11 -31.61 -14.45
N SER A 658 7.80 -31.37 -14.51
CA SER A 658 7.02 -30.74 -13.45
C SER A 658 7.10 -31.54 -12.14
N ILE A 659 7.03 -32.87 -12.19
CA ILE A 659 7.22 -33.70 -11.00
C ILE A 659 8.63 -33.54 -10.42
N LEU A 660 9.67 -33.55 -11.28
CA LEU A 660 11.06 -33.32 -10.85
C LEU A 660 11.26 -31.94 -10.22
N SER A 661 10.48 -30.92 -10.64
CA SER A 661 10.54 -29.59 -10.04
C SER A 661 10.19 -29.61 -8.55
N ILE A 662 9.21 -30.43 -8.16
CA ILE A 662 8.81 -30.58 -6.76
C ILE A 662 9.95 -31.20 -5.93
N PHE A 663 10.61 -32.24 -6.46
CA PHE A 663 11.76 -32.85 -5.81
C PHE A 663 12.96 -31.90 -5.71
N ALA A 664 13.26 -31.16 -6.78
CA ALA A 664 14.34 -30.18 -6.80
C ALA A 664 14.14 -29.08 -5.74
N ILE A 665 12.92 -28.53 -5.62
CA ILE A 665 12.58 -27.51 -4.62
C ILE A 665 12.67 -28.09 -3.19
N ASN A 666 12.22 -29.32 -2.98
CA ASN A 666 12.29 -29.97 -1.66
C ASN A 666 13.73 -30.20 -1.19
N HIS A 667 14.67 -30.46 -2.09
CA HIS A 667 16.07 -30.75 -1.75
C HIS A 667 16.99 -29.52 -1.76
N LEU A 668 16.86 -28.60 -2.72
CA LEU A 668 17.76 -27.44 -2.88
C LEU A 668 17.18 -26.12 -2.37
N GLY A 669 15.86 -26.05 -2.16
CA GLY A 669 15.18 -24.77 -1.99
C GLY A 669 14.93 -24.07 -3.34
N MET A 670 13.95 -23.17 -3.32
CA MET A 670 13.48 -22.43 -4.49
C MET A 670 14.54 -21.51 -5.09
N SER A 671 15.31 -20.77 -4.28
CA SER A 671 16.32 -19.80 -4.77
C SER A 671 17.35 -20.44 -5.68
N VAL A 672 17.80 -21.64 -5.33
CA VAL A 672 18.86 -22.35 -6.04
C VAL A 672 18.27 -23.26 -7.10
N ALA A 673 17.22 -24.02 -6.78
CA ALA A 673 16.61 -24.94 -7.75
C ALA A 673 16.10 -24.20 -8.99
N VAL A 674 15.35 -23.10 -8.81
CA VAL A 674 14.77 -22.35 -9.94
C VAL A 674 15.86 -21.72 -10.79
N GLY A 675 16.88 -21.14 -10.16
CA GLY A 675 18.02 -20.56 -10.87
C GLY A 675 18.75 -21.58 -11.75
N VAL A 676 18.98 -22.78 -11.22
CA VAL A 676 19.67 -23.85 -11.95
C VAL A 676 18.83 -24.34 -13.12
N TRP A 677 17.57 -24.72 -12.92
CA TRP A 677 16.78 -25.27 -14.03
C TRP A 677 16.45 -24.21 -15.07
N ALA A 678 16.21 -22.94 -14.67
CA ALA A 678 15.91 -21.86 -15.60
C ALA A 678 17.13 -21.54 -16.47
N GLY A 679 18.32 -21.50 -15.88
CA GLY A 679 19.55 -21.31 -16.65
C GLY A 679 19.82 -22.46 -17.62
N VAL A 680 19.60 -23.72 -17.22
CA VAL A 680 19.66 -24.87 -18.14
C VAL A 680 18.58 -24.77 -19.22
N THR A 681 17.37 -24.33 -18.88
CA THR A 681 16.26 -24.11 -19.82
C THR A 681 16.64 -23.06 -20.88
N ILE A 682 17.25 -21.94 -20.48
CA ILE A 682 17.74 -20.89 -21.37
C ILE A 682 18.73 -21.47 -22.38
N VAL A 683 19.73 -22.22 -21.89
CA VAL A 683 20.77 -22.81 -22.75
C VAL A 683 20.15 -23.82 -23.73
N VAL A 684 19.34 -24.75 -23.25
CA VAL A 684 18.77 -25.82 -24.10
C VAL A 684 17.79 -25.26 -25.12
N SER A 685 16.91 -24.34 -24.73
CA SER A 685 15.97 -23.70 -25.66
C SER A 685 16.65 -22.78 -26.67
N PHE A 686 17.70 -22.05 -26.26
CA PHE A 686 18.52 -21.27 -27.17
C PHE A 686 19.26 -22.16 -28.16
N ILE A 687 19.80 -23.31 -27.74
CA ILE A 687 20.45 -24.27 -28.65
C ILE A 687 19.44 -24.80 -29.67
N TRP A 688 18.24 -25.17 -29.25
CA TRP A 688 17.17 -25.58 -30.17
C TRP A 688 16.81 -24.45 -31.15
N GLY A 689 16.63 -23.24 -30.66
CA GLY A 689 16.36 -22.07 -31.50
C GLY A 689 17.51 -21.76 -32.46
N ALA A 690 18.75 -21.83 -32.02
CA ALA A 690 19.93 -21.60 -32.85
C ALA A 690 20.08 -22.69 -33.93
N PHE A 691 19.79 -23.94 -33.59
CA PHE A 691 19.82 -25.07 -34.54
C PHE A 691 18.68 -24.99 -35.57
N LEU A 692 17.47 -24.60 -35.15
CA LEU A 692 16.28 -24.59 -35.99
C LEU A 692 16.09 -23.28 -36.78
N ASP A 693 16.50 -22.14 -36.23
CA ASP A 693 16.28 -20.79 -36.78
C ASP A 693 17.57 -20.06 -37.18
N GLY A 694 18.74 -20.61 -36.88
CA GLY A 694 20.04 -19.96 -37.12
C GLY A 694 20.32 -18.75 -36.22
N VAL A 695 21.60 -18.41 -36.09
CA VAL A 695 22.09 -17.23 -35.36
C VAL A 695 22.91 -16.34 -36.29
N GLN A 696 22.80 -15.03 -36.12
CA GLN A 696 23.50 -14.05 -36.95
C GLN A 696 24.98 -13.94 -36.58
N SER A 697 25.29 -14.04 -35.28
CA SER A 697 26.67 -14.06 -34.79
C SER A 697 26.96 -15.30 -33.94
N PRO A 698 27.65 -16.31 -34.49
CA PRO A 698 28.09 -17.48 -33.74
C PRO A 698 29.02 -17.11 -32.56
N ARG A 699 29.83 -16.06 -32.69
CA ARG A 699 30.77 -15.62 -31.65
C ARG A 699 30.04 -15.17 -30.39
N TYR A 700 29.01 -14.33 -30.54
CA TYR A 700 28.20 -13.89 -29.40
C TYR A 700 27.36 -15.03 -28.82
N SER A 701 26.95 -16.01 -29.65
CA SER A 701 26.26 -17.22 -29.19
C SER A 701 27.14 -18.07 -28.26
N TYR A 702 28.37 -18.39 -28.68
CA TYR A 702 29.29 -19.20 -27.85
C TYR A 702 29.70 -18.47 -26.58
N SER A 703 29.99 -17.17 -26.66
CA SER A 703 30.30 -16.35 -25.48
C SER A 703 29.11 -16.24 -24.53
N GLY A 704 27.89 -16.07 -25.06
CA GLY A 704 26.66 -16.04 -24.26
C GLY A 704 26.40 -17.35 -23.52
N ILE A 705 26.53 -18.50 -24.21
CA ILE A 705 26.39 -19.83 -23.61
C ILE A 705 27.46 -20.05 -22.52
N ALA A 706 28.72 -19.74 -22.79
CA ALA A 706 29.81 -19.93 -21.84
C ALA A 706 29.59 -19.10 -20.57
N VAL A 707 29.19 -17.83 -20.72
CA VAL A 707 28.89 -16.94 -19.60
C VAL A 707 27.67 -17.44 -18.82
N LEU A 708 26.62 -17.93 -19.49
CA LEU A 708 25.45 -18.51 -18.82
C LEU A 708 25.77 -19.78 -18.03
N VAL A 709 26.59 -20.67 -18.57
CA VAL A 709 27.03 -21.88 -17.85
C VAL A 709 27.80 -21.51 -16.59
N VAL A 710 28.70 -20.52 -16.67
CA VAL A 710 29.41 -20.00 -15.49
C VAL A 710 28.42 -19.40 -14.48
N GLY A 711 27.43 -18.64 -14.94
CA GLY A 711 26.38 -18.08 -14.09
C GLY A 711 25.57 -19.16 -13.34
N VAL A 712 25.18 -20.24 -14.02
CA VAL A 712 24.45 -21.38 -13.42
C VAL A 712 25.31 -22.17 -12.42
N LEU A 713 26.59 -22.34 -12.72
CA LEU A 713 27.53 -22.98 -11.78
C LEU A 713 27.71 -22.12 -10.52
N LEU A 714 27.85 -20.80 -10.68
CA LEU A 714 27.93 -19.86 -9.55
C LEU A 714 26.64 -19.86 -8.70
N LEU A 715 25.46 -19.96 -9.31
CA LEU A 715 24.18 -20.14 -8.62
C LEU A 715 24.14 -21.45 -7.81
N SER A 716 24.77 -22.51 -8.31
CA SER A 716 24.83 -23.79 -7.58
C SER A 716 25.72 -23.70 -6.32
N LEU A 717 26.77 -22.87 -6.40
CA LEU A 717 27.71 -22.60 -5.30
C LEU A 717 27.14 -21.64 -4.24
N SER A 718 26.05 -20.91 -4.53
CA SER A 718 25.39 -20.04 -3.56
C SER A 718 24.52 -20.79 -2.54
N SER A 719 24.46 -22.11 -2.59
CA SER A 719 23.74 -22.92 -1.58
C SER A 719 24.37 -22.78 -0.18
N SER A 720 23.54 -22.61 0.84
CA SER A 720 23.96 -22.32 2.23
C SER A 720 24.83 -23.42 2.85
N GLU A 721 24.64 -24.67 2.42
CA GLU A 721 25.38 -25.85 2.88
C GLU A 721 26.83 -25.87 2.35
N PHE A 722 27.03 -25.46 1.09
CA PHE A 722 28.35 -25.38 0.46
C PHE A 722 29.22 -24.27 1.09
N VAL A 723 28.62 -23.09 1.31
CA VAL A 723 29.30 -21.95 1.96
C VAL A 723 29.64 -22.24 3.42
N ALA A 724 28.79 -22.97 4.14
CA ALA A 724 29.06 -23.40 5.52
C ALA A 724 30.24 -24.38 5.62
N ASN A 725 30.39 -25.29 4.65
CA ASN A 725 31.50 -26.25 4.59
C ASN A 725 32.86 -25.58 4.27
N LEU A 726 32.87 -24.48 3.51
CA LEU A 726 34.07 -23.65 3.30
C LEU A 726 34.50 -22.92 4.57
N GLY A 727 33.55 -22.51 5.41
CA GLY A 727 33.82 -21.86 6.70
C GLY A 727 34.40 -22.79 7.76
N LYS A 728 33.99 -24.07 7.78
CA LYS A 728 34.55 -25.08 8.70
C LYS A 728 36.03 -25.36 8.45
N LYS A 729 36.45 -25.47 7.18
CA LYS A 729 37.88 -25.61 6.81
C LYS A 729 38.77 -24.47 7.31
N LYS A 730 38.21 -23.26 7.52
CA LYS A 730 38.95 -22.09 8.03
C LYS A 730 39.02 -22.04 9.56
N LYS A 731 38.07 -22.65 10.27
CA LYS A 731 37.99 -22.62 11.74
C LYS A 731 38.94 -23.64 12.39
N ASP A 732 39.14 -24.80 11.75
CA ASP A 732 40.09 -25.82 12.22
C ASP A 732 41.56 -25.39 12.10
N GLN A 733 41.85 -24.27 11.43
CA GLN A 733 43.22 -23.72 11.32
C GLN A 733 43.57 -22.67 12.38
N ASN A 734 42.62 -22.14 13.16
CA ASN A 734 42.83 -20.92 13.96
C ASN A 734 42.44 -21.02 15.46
N SER A 735 42.27 -22.22 16.02
CA SER A 735 42.05 -22.36 17.47
C SER A 735 43.03 -23.36 18.11
N THR A 736 44.22 -22.86 18.44
CA THR A 736 45.01 -23.40 19.55
C THR A 736 44.53 -22.78 20.87
N VAL A 737 44.35 -23.63 21.87
CA VAL A 737 44.65 -23.40 23.32
C VAL A 737 43.50 -23.63 24.34
N TYR A 738 43.80 -24.58 25.24
CA TYR A 738 43.37 -24.95 26.62
C TYR A 738 41.94 -25.42 26.97
N THR A 739 41.88 -26.74 27.25
CA THR A 739 40.94 -27.44 28.12
C THR A 739 41.51 -27.60 29.54
N PRO A 740 40.71 -27.50 30.61
CA PRO A 740 40.94 -28.24 31.84
C PRO A 740 39.99 -29.45 31.94
N ALA A 741 40.55 -30.56 32.41
CA ALA A 741 39.90 -31.86 32.56
C ALA A 741 39.00 -31.94 33.81
N TYR A 742 37.90 -32.67 33.71
CA TYR A 742 37.37 -33.45 34.83
C TYR A 742 36.63 -34.70 34.33
N SER A 743 36.91 -35.82 34.98
CA SER A 743 36.59 -37.21 34.61
C SER A 743 35.14 -37.62 34.94
N PRO A 744 34.63 -38.73 34.35
CA PRO A 744 33.26 -39.21 34.55
C PRO A 744 33.16 -40.19 35.71
N ILE A 745 32.06 -40.15 36.47
CA ILE A 745 31.69 -41.19 37.44
C ILE A 745 30.36 -41.82 37.00
N HIS A 746 30.42 -43.13 36.83
CA HIS A 746 29.32 -44.07 36.66
C HIS A 746 28.33 -44.01 37.82
N GLU A 747 27.04 -44.21 37.54
CA GLU A 747 26.22 -45.06 38.41
C GLU A 747 25.03 -45.68 37.65
N THR A 748 24.78 -46.92 38.04
CA THR A 748 24.02 -47.99 37.37
C THR A 748 22.52 -47.98 37.70
N SER A 749 21.71 -48.50 36.77
CA SER A 749 20.27 -48.80 36.91
C SER A 749 19.95 -49.85 38.01
N PRO A 750 18.66 -50.12 38.37
CA PRO A 750 17.84 -51.02 37.54
C PRO A 750 16.31 -50.77 37.50
N LEU A 751 15.76 -51.05 36.31
CA LEU A 751 14.56 -51.86 35.98
C LEU A 751 13.28 -51.80 36.85
N LEU A 752 12.13 -51.62 36.19
CA LEU A 752 11.01 -52.57 36.27
C LEU A 752 10.05 -52.43 35.06
N HIS A 753 9.66 -53.61 34.54
CA HIS A 753 8.81 -53.89 33.40
C HIS A 753 7.32 -53.57 33.61
N GLY A 754 6.58 -53.41 32.50
CA GLY A 754 5.13 -53.63 32.45
C GLY A 754 4.51 -53.16 31.14
N GLU A 755 4.37 -54.07 30.17
CA GLU A 755 3.52 -53.90 28.99
C GLU A 755 2.03 -53.91 29.38
N ASP A 756 1.20 -53.11 28.72
CA ASP A 756 -0.14 -53.53 28.26
C ASP A 756 -0.79 -52.48 27.32
N LYS A 757 -1.22 -52.94 26.14
CA LYS A 757 -2.32 -52.42 25.31
C LYS A 757 -3.41 -53.53 25.34
N PRO A 758 -4.73 -53.33 25.06
CA PRO A 758 -5.31 -52.38 24.09
C PRO A 758 -6.76 -51.86 24.38
N LYS A 759 -7.26 -50.96 23.52
CA LYS A 759 -8.60 -50.95 22.83
C LYS A 759 -9.30 -49.58 22.78
N ALA A 760 -9.91 -49.35 21.62
CA ALA A 760 -10.75 -48.22 21.25
C ALA A 760 -12.18 -48.37 21.75
N ILE A 761 -12.83 -47.26 22.12
CA ILE A 761 -14.29 -47.05 22.11
C ILE A 761 -14.58 -45.62 21.63
N ASN A 762 -15.62 -45.50 20.81
CA ASN A 762 -16.15 -44.29 20.18
C ASN A 762 -17.19 -43.56 21.07
N VAL A 763 -17.17 -42.22 20.97
CA VAL A 763 -18.28 -41.24 21.01
C VAL A 763 -19.15 -41.13 22.28
N ASP A 764 -19.04 -39.99 22.99
CA ASP A 764 -20.14 -39.01 23.15
C ASP A 764 -19.58 -37.64 23.62
N GLY A 765 -20.30 -36.57 23.30
CA GLY A 765 -19.93 -35.19 23.52
C GLY A 765 -19.87 -34.75 24.98
N SER A 766 -18.92 -33.86 25.25
CA SER A 766 -19.04 -32.88 26.32
C SER A 766 -18.00 -31.78 26.10
N ARG A 767 -18.43 -30.53 26.26
CA ARG A 767 -17.59 -29.34 26.30
C ARG A 767 -16.57 -29.51 27.44
N GLY A 768 -15.29 -29.44 27.11
CA GLY A 768 -14.19 -29.43 28.07
C GLY A 768 -13.06 -28.55 27.56
N SER A 769 -12.77 -27.49 28.32
CA SER A 769 -11.59 -26.62 28.24
C SER A 769 -10.31 -27.43 28.04
N TYR A 770 -9.46 -27.05 27.10
CA TYR A 770 -8.07 -27.52 27.04
C TYR A 770 -7.12 -26.33 27.04
N ASN A 771 -6.37 -26.27 28.14
CA ASN A 771 -5.24 -25.38 28.38
C ASN A 771 -4.15 -25.56 27.32
N ASP A 772 -3.50 -24.44 27.00
CA ASP A 772 -2.29 -24.40 26.19
C ASP A 772 -1.15 -25.20 26.84
N GLU A 773 -0.72 -26.29 26.19
CA GLU A 773 0.62 -26.84 26.36
C GLU A 773 1.50 -26.47 25.16
N PRO A 774 2.75 -26.03 25.37
CA PRO A 774 3.67 -25.68 24.30
C PRO A 774 4.16 -26.94 23.56
N ALA A 775 3.95 -26.98 22.24
CA ALA A 775 4.42 -28.06 21.39
C ALA A 775 5.96 -28.18 21.37
N LEU A 776 6.46 -29.40 21.64
CA LEU A 776 7.86 -29.81 21.48
C LEU A 776 8.36 -29.68 20.02
N PRO A 777 9.67 -29.43 19.79
CA PRO A 777 10.21 -29.21 18.45
C PRO A 777 10.37 -30.52 17.67
N ILE A 778 9.68 -30.63 16.53
CA ILE A 778 9.80 -31.74 15.56
C ILE A 778 11.06 -31.52 14.70
N GLY A 779 11.97 -32.50 14.64
CA GLY A 779 13.21 -32.45 13.84
C GLY A 779 12.99 -32.55 12.32
N GLU A 780 13.74 -31.75 11.54
CA GLU A 780 13.70 -31.76 10.06
C GLU A 780 14.47 -32.96 9.45
N PRO A 781 14.00 -33.57 8.35
CA PRO A 781 14.70 -34.65 7.64
C PRO A 781 15.96 -34.15 6.91
N LYS A 782 17.01 -34.97 6.88
CA LYS A 782 18.31 -34.67 6.22
C LYS A 782 18.14 -34.43 4.71
N LYS A 783 18.56 -33.25 4.23
CA LYS A 783 18.56 -32.86 2.80
C LYS A 783 19.74 -33.52 2.06
N ASN A 784 19.48 -34.14 0.91
CA ASN A 784 20.51 -34.62 -0.01
C ASN A 784 20.60 -33.67 -1.21
N SER A 785 21.54 -32.74 -1.17
CA SER A 785 21.71 -31.67 -2.16
C SER A 785 22.06 -32.19 -3.55
N THR A 786 22.77 -33.32 -3.67
CA THR A 786 23.13 -33.93 -4.97
C THR A 786 21.90 -34.35 -5.78
N ILE A 787 20.93 -35.01 -5.13
CA ILE A 787 19.69 -35.44 -5.79
C ILE A 787 18.93 -34.23 -6.32
N GLY A 788 18.85 -33.17 -5.53
CA GLY A 788 18.16 -31.94 -5.93
C GLY A 788 18.78 -31.26 -7.16
N PHE A 789 20.12 -31.24 -7.28
CA PHE A 789 20.79 -30.70 -8.48
C PHE A 789 20.54 -31.55 -9.71
N ILE A 790 20.59 -32.87 -9.59
CA ILE A 790 20.27 -33.79 -10.70
C ILE A 790 18.83 -33.54 -11.18
N CYS A 791 17.87 -33.44 -10.26
CA CYS A 791 16.48 -33.12 -10.61
C CYS A 791 16.35 -31.76 -11.31
N ALA A 792 17.04 -30.72 -10.83
CA ALA A 792 16.97 -29.37 -11.43
C ALA A 792 17.56 -29.33 -12.85
N VAL A 793 18.68 -30.02 -13.09
CA VAL A 793 19.31 -30.08 -14.42
C VAL A 793 18.44 -30.87 -15.40
N LEU A 794 17.92 -32.04 -15.00
CA LEU A 794 17.03 -32.84 -15.83
C LEU A 794 15.74 -32.09 -16.19
N LEU A 795 15.12 -31.44 -15.19
CA LEU A 795 13.99 -30.54 -15.40
C LEU A 795 14.33 -29.45 -16.43
N GLY A 796 15.46 -28.75 -16.26
CA GLY A 796 15.83 -27.66 -17.16
C GLY A 796 16.01 -28.12 -18.60
N ALA A 797 16.58 -29.31 -18.81
CA ALA A 797 16.74 -29.89 -20.14
C ALA A 797 15.40 -30.28 -20.79
N MET A 798 14.51 -30.93 -20.02
CA MET A 798 13.19 -31.34 -20.49
C MET A 798 12.29 -30.12 -20.77
N ASN A 799 12.31 -29.13 -19.88
CA ASN A 799 11.55 -27.89 -20.01
C ASN A 799 12.07 -27.03 -21.17
N GLY A 800 13.39 -26.95 -21.36
CA GLY A 800 14.03 -26.25 -22.49
C GLY A 800 13.63 -26.80 -23.85
N SER A 801 13.17 -28.06 -23.90
CA SER A 801 12.72 -28.74 -25.12
C SER A 801 11.19 -28.74 -25.28
N MET A 802 10.43 -28.27 -24.28
CA MET A 802 8.98 -28.41 -24.23
C MET A 802 8.27 -27.70 -25.40
N LEU A 803 8.73 -26.53 -25.82
CA LEU A 803 8.09 -25.76 -26.90
C LEU A 803 8.64 -26.09 -28.31
N VAL A 804 9.60 -27.00 -28.42
CA VAL A 804 10.14 -27.43 -29.73
C VAL A 804 9.05 -28.02 -30.64
N PRO A 805 8.15 -28.91 -30.16
CA PRO A 805 7.07 -29.46 -31.00
C PRO A 805 6.12 -28.40 -31.56
N MET A 806 5.99 -27.23 -30.91
CA MET A 806 5.13 -26.14 -31.37
C MET A 806 5.55 -25.61 -32.75
N ARG A 807 6.83 -25.75 -33.14
CA ARG A 807 7.30 -25.38 -34.47
C ARG A 807 6.64 -26.18 -35.59
N GLY A 808 6.28 -27.44 -35.32
CA GLY A 808 5.58 -28.30 -36.27
C GLY A 808 4.07 -28.04 -36.32
N ALA A 809 3.52 -27.27 -35.37
CA ALA A 809 2.11 -26.90 -35.35
C ALA A 809 1.84 -25.74 -36.33
N PRO A 810 0.70 -25.73 -37.03
CA PRO A 810 0.29 -24.60 -37.87
C PRO A 810 0.17 -23.30 -37.06
N LYS A 811 0.57 -22.17 -37.64
CA LYS A 811 0.66 -20.86 -36.95
C LYS A 811 -0.71 -20.26 -36.57
N ASP A 812 -1.76 -20.68 -37.26
CA ASP A 812 -3.17 -20.33 -37.05
C ASP A 812 -3.82 -21.09 -35.88
N ILE A 813 -3.07 -21.96 -35.18
CA ILE A 813 -3.61 -23.02 -34.30
C ILE A 813 -2.99 -22.95 -32.88
N VAL A 814 -2.54 -21.77 -32.43
CA VAL A 814 -1.91 -21.56 -31.10
C VAL A 814 -2.83 -21.98 -29.95
N ILE A 815 -4.12 -21.64 -30.02
CA ILE A 815 -5.12 -21.99 -29.00
C ILE A 815 -5.28 -23.52 -28.95
N THR A 816 -5.38 -24.16 -30.10
CA THR A 816 -5.50 -25.61 -30.25
C THR A 816 -4.29 -26.38 -29.69
N PHE A 817 -3.07 -25.85 -29.85
CA PHE A 817 -1.86 -26.41 -29.23
C PHE A 817 -1.98 -26.40 -27.71
N VAL A 818 -2.44 -25.28 -27.11
CA VAL A 818 -2.66 -25.15 -25.66
C VAL A 818 -3.71 -26.15 -25.17
N ILE A 819 -4.83 -26.32 -25.88
CA ILE A 819 -5.86 -27.29 -25.48
C ILE A 819 -5.33 -28.72 -25.59
N SER A 820 -4.63 -29.06 -26.68
CA SER A 820 -4.03 -30.38 -26.88
C SER A 820 -2.96 -30.70 -25.82
N PHE A 821 -2.17 -29.70 -25.43
CA PHE A 821 -1.23 -29.78 -24.31
C PHE A 821 -1.97 -30.07 -22.99
N SER A 822 -3.06 -29.35 -22.71
CA SER A 822 -3.84 -29.54 -21.49
C SER A 822 -4.46 -30.95 -21.38
N ILE A 823 -4.90 -31.52 -22.52
CA ILE A 823 -5.38 -32.91 -22.61
C ILE A 823 -4.25 -33.89 -22.30
N GLY A 824 -3.06 -33.66 -22.87
CA GLY A 824 -1.86 -34.46 -22.58
C GLY A 824 -1.47 -34.40 -21.10
N VAL A 825 -1.54 -33.22 -20.48
CA VAL A 825 -1.25 -33.03 -19.05
C VAL A 825 -2.23 -33.85 -18.19
N LEU A 826 -3.52 -33.82 -18.51
CA LEU A 826 -4.54 -34.59 -17.78
C LEU A 826 -4.40 -36.11 -17.98
N ALA A 827 -3.99 -36.55 -19.17
CA ALA A 827 -3.84 -37.97 -19.50
C ALA A 827 -2.55 -38.60 -18.93
N ILE A 828 -1.43 -37.87 -18.94
CA ILE A 828 -0.11 -38.40 -18.58
C ILE A 828 0.12 -38.40 -17.08
N THR A 829 -0.42 -37.41 -16.35
CA THR A 829 -0.25 -37.29 -14.90
C THR A 829 -0.73 -38.53 -14.11
N PRO A 830 -1.91 -39.12 -14.38
CA PRO A 830 -2.34 -40.36 -13.74
C PRO A 830 -1.43 -41.55 -14.02
N VAL A 831 -0.83 -41.63 -15.21
CA VAL A 831 0.11 -42.69 -15.60
C VAL A 831 1.40 -42.58 -14.78
N CYS A 832 1.95 -41.37 -14.66
CA CYS A 832 3.10 -41.10 -13.79
C CYS A 832 2.80 -41.39 -12.31
N ALA A 833 1.59 -41.03 -11.84
CA ALA A 833 1.13 -41.31 -10.48
C ALA A 833 1.05 -42.81 -10.20
N LEU A 834 0.42 -43.57 -11.11
CA LEU A 834 0.30 -45.02 -10.97
C LEU A 834 1.68 -45.69 -10.95
N ALA A 835 2.58 -45.33 -11.88
CA ALA A 835 3.94 -45.88 -11.92
C ALA A 835 4.71 -45.61 -10.61
N TYR A 836 4.61 -44.39 -10.09
CA TYR A 836 5.26 -43.99 -8.85
C TYR A 836 4.74 -44.76 -7.62
N PHE A 837 3.42 -44.90 -7.46
CA PHE A 837 2.82 -45.61 -6.31
C PHE A 837 3.01 -47.12 -6.38
N LEU A 838 3.02 -47.71 -7.58
CA LEU A 838 3.40 -49.11 -7.79
C LEU A 838 4.86 -49.36 -7.41
N PHE A 839 5.77 -48.47 -7.83
CA PHE A 839 7.19 -48.58 -7.47
C PHE A 839 7.42 -48.46 -5.95
N ARG A 840 6.72 -47.53 -5.29
CA ARG A 840 6.82 -47.36 -3.83
C ARG A 840 6.04 -48.40 -3.01
N ARG A 841 5.22 -49.24 -3.65
CA ARG A 841 4.31 -50.21 -3.00
C ARG A 841 3.45 -49.56 -1.90
N GLN A 842 2.94 -48.36 -2.17
CA GLN A 842 2.16 -47.56 -1.21
C GLN A 842 0.88 -47.04 -1.87
N ARG A 843 -0.18 -46.89 -1.08
CA ARG A 843 -1.44 -46.29 -1.55
C ARG A 843 -1.38 -44.76 -1.47
N PRO A 844 -1.95 -44.04 -2.46
CA PRO A 844 -1.98 -42.57 -2.43
C PRO A 844 -2.86 -42.05 -1.30
N VAL A 845 -2.38 -41.02 -0.60
CA VAL A 845 -3.17 -40.24 0.36
C VAL A 845 -3.45 -38.87 -0.25
N TRP A 846 -4.72 -38.52 -0.42
CA TRP A 846 -5.13 -37.42 -1.30
C TRP A 846 -5.08 -36.03 -0.66
N HIS A 847 -5.18 -35.92 0.66
CA HIS A 847 -5.12 -34.65 1.40
C HIS A 847 -5.99 -33.51 0.80
N VAL A 848 -7.20 -33.83 0.30
CA VAL A 848 -8.05 -32.91 -0.49
C VAL A 848 -8.23 -31.54 0.15
N ARG A 849 -8.59 -31.49 1.44
CA ARG A 849 -8.84 -30.22 2.18
C ARG A 849 -7.61 -29.30 2.28
N VAL A 850 -6.41 -29.85 2.11
CA VAL A 850 -5.14 -29.14 2.30
C VAL A 850 -4.42 -28.90 0.98
N ALA A 851 -4.57 -29.79 -0.01
CA ALA A 851 -3.82 -29.77 -1.26
C ALA A 851 -4.61 -29.28 -2.48
N LEU A 852 -5.96 -29.31 -2.44
CA LEU A 852 -6.81 -28.97 -3.59
C LEU A 852 -6.68 -27.51 -4.01
N VAL A 853 -7.15 -26.57 -3.17
CA VAL A 853 -7.07 -25.12 -3.47
C VAL A 853 -5.65 -24.70 -3.83
N PRO A 854 -4.64 -25.11 -3.04
CA PRO A 854 -3.30 -24.66 -3.31
C PRO A 854 -2.73 -25.25 -4.62
N GLY A 855 -3.04 -26.51 -4.96
CA GLY A 855 -2.68 -27.11 -6.25
C GLY A 855 -3.42 -26.50 -7.45
N LEU A 856 -4.68 -26.11 -7.29
CA LEU A 856 -5.45 -25.45 -8.35
C LEU A 856 -4.90 -24.05 -8.68
N LEU A 857 -4.49 -23.28 -7.67
CA LEU A 857 -3.87 -21.96 -7.87
C LEU A 857 -2.53 -22.04 -8.61
N THR A 858 -1.71 -23.06 -8.28
CA THR A 858 -0.46 -23.36 -8.99
C THR A 858 -0.72 -23.59 -10.49
N GLY A 859 -1.76 -24.36 -10.81
CA GLY A 859 -2.25 -24.62 -12.17
C GLY A 859 -2.59 -23.38 -12.96
N LEU A 860 -3.34 -22.49 -12.32
CA LEU A 860 -3.83 -21.29 -12.96
C LEU A 860 -2.69 -20.32 -13.27
N ILE A 861 -1.81 -20.07 -12.30
CA ILE A 861 -0.67 -19.16 -12.46
C ILE A 861 0.31 -19.68 -13.53
N TRP A 862 0.56 -20.99 -13.54
CA TRP A 862 1.38 -21.59 -14.58
C TRP A 862 0.74 -21.45 -15.96
N SER A 863 -0.57 -21.69 -16.07
CA SER A 863 -1.29 -21.62 -17.35
C SER A 863 -1.28 -20.21 -17.94
N ILE A 864 -1.43 -19.18 -17.10
CA ILE A 864 -1.32 -17.78 -17.52
C ILE A 864 0.12 -17.48 -17.99
N GLY A 865 1.13 -17.90 -17.22
CA GLY A 865 2.53 -17.73 -17.61
C GLY A 865 2.87 -18.45 -18.92
N ASN A 866 2.34 -19.66 -19.12
CA ASN A 866 2.52 -20.44 -20.33
C ASN A 866 1.84 -19.80 -21.54
N GLY A 867 0.65 -19.20 -21.37
CA GLY A 867 0.00 -18.40 -22.41
C GLY A 867 0.88 -17.23 -22.88
N PHE A 868 1.40 -16.44 -21.94
CA PHE A 868 2.36 -15.37 -22.26
C PHE A 868 3.65 -15.89 -22.90
N SER A 869 4.16 -17.04 -22.45
CA SER A 869 5.37 -17.65 -22.99
C SER A 869 5.21 -18.13 -24.43
N ILE A 870 4.06 -18.72 -24.75
CA ILE A 870 3.69 -19.12 -26.11
C ILE A 870 3.53 -17.89 -27.00
N TYR A 871 2.88 -16.83 -26.49
CA TYR A 871 2.75 -15.56 -27.22
C TYR A 871 4.14 -14.96 -27.49
N ALA A 872 4.99 -14.80 -26.47
CA ALA A 872 6.37 -14.33 -26.61
C ALA A 872 7.17 -15.14 -27.64
N THR A 873 7.03 -16.47 -27.64
CA THR A 873 7.71 -17.36 -28.58
C THR A 873 7.18 -17.24 -30.01
N THR A 874 5.88 -16.97 -30.17
CA THR A 874 5.25 -16.76 -31.48
C THR A 874 5.80 -15.49 -32.15
N TYR A 875 5.97 -14.42 -31.39
CA TYR A 875 6.42 -13.11 -31.90
C TYR A 875 7.94 -12.94 -31.97
N LEU A 876 8.70 -13.50 -31.02
CA LEU A 876 10.17 -13.36 -30.96
C LEU A 876 10.94 -14.59 -31.47
N GLY A 877 10.23 -15.69 -31.77
CA GLY A 877 10.83 -16.96 -32.16
C GLY A 877 11.37 -17.78 -30.98
N LEU A 878 11.65 -19.05 -31.24
CA LEU A 878 12.10 -20.01 -30.21
C LEU A 878 13.47 -19.67 -29.63
N LYS A 879 14.34 -19.06 -30.43
CA LYS A 879 15.70 -18.63 -30.01
C LYS A 879 15.72 -17.47 -29.02
N LEU A 880 14.65 -16.70 -28.91
CA LEU A 880 14.62 -15.49 -28.07
C LEU A 880 13.43 -15.46 -27.11
N GLY A 881 12.22 -15.79 -27.57
CA GLY A 881 11.00 -15.71 -26.77
C GLY A 881 11.05 -16.59 -25.52
N PHE A 882 11.17 -17.91 -25.70
CA PHE A 882 11.18 -18.84 -24.57
C PHE A 882 12.38 -18.62 -23.61
N PRO A 883 13.63 -18.47 -24.07
CA PRO A 883 14.76 -18.15 -23.20
C PRO A 883 14.55 -16.90 -22.35
N LEU A 884 14.03 -15.81 -22.92
CA LEU A 884 13.79 -14.57 -22.16
C LEU A 884 12.73 -14.74 -21.08
N THR A 885 11.72 -15.60 -21.30
CA THR A 885 10.70 -15.89 -20.26
C THR A 885 11.30 -16.54 -19.00
N GLN A 886 12.45 -17.22 -19.14
CA GLN A 886 13.12 -17.90 -18.03
C GLN A 886 13.92 -16.94 -17.13
N LEU A 887 14.00 -15.65 -17.47
CA LEU A 887 14.41 -14.60 -16.53
C LEU A 887 13.47 -14.49 -15.32
N ALA A 888 12.35 -15.24 -15.33
CA ALA A 888 11.59 -15.65 -14.16
C ALA A 888 12.47 -16.09 -12.95
N LEU A 889 13.67 -16.62 -13.19
CA LEU A 889 14.65 -16.98 -12.16
C LEU A 889 14.99 -15.83 -11.20
N VAL A 890 14.92 -14.58 -11.67
CA VAL A 890 15.13 -13.39 -10.85
C VAL A 890 14.01 -13.26 -9.83
N VAL A 891 12.76 -13.24 -10.31
CA VAL A 891 11.55 -13.13 -9.48
C VAL A 891 11.44 -14.29 -8.49
N SER A 892 11.66 -15.52 -8.94
CA SER A 892 11.60 -16.70 -8.07
C SER A 892 12.72 -16.75 -7.03
N GLY A 893 13.92 -16.30 -7.39
CA GLY A 893 15.04 -16.30 -6.45
C GLY A 893 14.92 -15.18 -5.41
N LEU A 894 14.30 -14.06 -5.76
CA LEU A 894 13.88 -13.03 -4.81
C LEU A 894 12.81 -13.54 -3.87
N TRP A 895 11.83 -14.29 -4.37
CA TRP A 895 10.92 -15.00 -3.48
C TRP A 895 11.74 -15.95 -2.57
N GLY A 896 12.53 -16.88 -3.08
CA GLY A 896 13.43 -17.73 -2.28
C GLY A 896 14.23 -17.02 -1.15
N ILE A 897 14.85 -15.87 -1.48
CA ILE A 897 15.69 -15.07 -0.58
C ILE A 897 14.88 -14.31 0.45
N ILE A 898 13.97 -13.48 -0.05
CA ILE A 898 13.25 -12.52 0.76
C ILE A 898 12.31 -13.35 1.64
N VAL A 899 11.65 -14.35 1.08
CA VAL A 899 10.44 -15.00 1.62
C VAL A 899 10.72 -16.18 2.50
N PHE A 900 11.45 -17.13 1.93
CA PHE A 900 11.71 -18.40 2.56
C PHE A 900 12.98 -18.33 3.37
N ARG A 901 13.74 -17.23 3.24
CA ARG A 901 15.08 -17.04 3.82
C ARG A 901 15.93 -18.28 3.58
N GLU A 902 15.92 -18.77 2.35
CA GLU A 902 16.74 -19.93 1.98
C GLU A 902 18.22 -19.57 1.87
N VAL A 903 18.50 -18.30 1.59
CA VAL A 903 19.85 -17.76 1.48
C VAL A 903 19.98 -16.62 2.49
N THR A 904 20.55 -16.91 3.65
CA THR A 904 20.68 -15.94 4.76
C THR A 904 22.11 -15.47 5.00
N ALA A 905 23.10 -16.24 4.57
CA ALA A 905 24.50 -15.85 4.72
C ALA A 905 24.86 -14.74 3.71
N LEU A 906 25.50 -13.67 4.19
CA LEU A 906 25.92 -12.54 3.35
C LEU A 906 26.79 -13.01 2.16
N ALA A 907 27.70 -13.97 2.40
CA ALA A 907 28.51 -14.56 1.33
C ALA A 907 27.66 -15.27 0.28
N SER A 908 26.66 -16.06 0.68
CA SER A 908 25.74 -16.74 -0.24
C SER A 908 24.86 -15.75 -1.03
N LEU A 909 24.45 -14.63 -0.42
CA LEU A 909 23.72 -13.56 -1.10
C LEU A 909 24.57 -12.83 -2.13
N VAL A 910 25.81 -12.51 -1.78
CA VAL A 910 26.77 -11.90 -2.73
C VAL A 910 26.98 -12.82 -3.92
N TRP A 911 27.24 -14.12 -3.69
CA TRP A 911 27.37 -15.09 -4.77
C TRP A 911 26.11 -15.21 -5.63
N TRP A 912 24.93 -15.15 -5.02
CA TRP A 912 23.67 -15.16 -5.75
C TRP A 912 23.49 -13.92 -6.64
N PHE A 913 23.74 -12.71 -6.13
CA PHE A 913 23.66 -11.48 -6.96
C PHE A 913 24.72 -11.44 -8.07
N VAL A 914 25.95 -11.86 -7.77
CA VAL A 914 27.02 -11.96 -8.78
C VAL A 914 26.62 -12.93 -9.88
N SER A 915 26.06 -14.09 -9.51
CA SER A 915 25.62 -15.09 -10.48
C SER A 915 24.47 -14.58 -11.38
N LEU A 916 23.55 -13.76 -10.86
CA LEU A 916 22.52 -13.10 -11.67
C LEU A 916 23.09 -12.12 -12.68
N LEU A 917 24.10 -11.33 -12.31
CA LEU A 917 24.76 -10.40 -13.23
C LEU A 917 25.45 -11.17 -14.37
N VAL A 918 26.07 -12.30 -14.05
CA VAL A 918 26.70 -13.18 -15.03
C VAL A 918 25.64 -13.79 -15.96
N VAL A 919 24.54 -14.33 -15.42
CA VAL A 919 23.41 -14.87 -16.21
C VAL A 919 22.83 -13.79 -17.14
N GLY A 920 22.58 -12.58 -16.62
CA GLY A 920 22.06 -11.45 -17.41
C GLY A 920 23.03 -11.01 -18.52
N GLY A 921 24.33 -11.01 -18.25
CA GLY A 921 25.36 -10.76 -19.27
C GLY A 921 25.34 -11.81 -20.38
N GLY A 922 25.18 -13.08 -20.04
CA GLY A 922 25.09 -14.16 -21.04
C GLY A 922 23.81 -14.08 -21.88
N VAL A 923 22.67 -13.72 -21.29
CA VAL A 923 21.41 -13.47 -22.03
C VAL A 923 21.54 -12.26 -22.96
N ALA A 924 22.17 -11.17 -22.52
CA ALA A 924 22.41 -10.01 -23.37
C ALA A 924 23.30 -10.35 -24.58
N LEU A 925 24.32 -11.19 -24.39
CA LEU A 925 25.14 -11.71 -25.48
C LEU A 925 24.36 -12.62 -26.43
N MET A 926 23.40 -13.40 -25.94
CA MET A 926 22.50 -14.20 -26.78
C MET A 926 21.54 -13.33 -27.60
N VAL A 927 21.01 -12.25 -27.02
CA VAL A 927 20.20 -11.25 -27.76
C VAL A 927 21.04 -10.62 -28.87
N LEU A 928 22.28 -10.22 -28.55
CA LEU A 928 23.27 -9.70 -29.50
C LEU A 928 23.71 -10.72 -30.56
N ALA A 929 23.44 -12.01 -30.37
CA ALA A 929 23.72 -13.03 -31.37
C ALA A 929 22.58 -13.18 -32.40
N THR A 930 21.42 -12.62 -32.09
CA THR A 930 20.19 -12.71 -32.89
C THR A 930 19.86 -11.44 -33.68
N ILE A 931 20.42 -10.31 -33.26
CA ILE A 931 20.47 -9.00 -33.93
C ILE A 931 21.87 -8.86 -34.56
#